data_AF-A0A356FAJ6-F1
#
_entry.id   AF-A0A356FAJ6-F1
#
_cell.length_a   1.000
_cell.length_b   1.000
_cell.length_c   1.000
_cell.angle_alpha   90.00
_cell.angle_beta   90.00
_cell.angle_gamma   90.00
#
_symmetry.space_group_name_H-M   'P 1'
#
loop_
_entity.id
_entity.type
_entity.pdbx_description
1 polymer ?
#
loop_
_entity_poly.entity_id
_entity_poly.type
_entity_poly.pdbx_seq_one_letter_code
_entity_poly.pdbx_strand_id
1 'polypeptide(L)'
;VYQHSTPLTANSFTYRLIHDDANWSRLGSRQLHSNELLDATFIFNEEKIYYNVGTRWRGSPWNRPGNPRMYRVGFPKDQPLRNRTKINLSRYGSAQREKAASYVVWRNSTTSTTSPYNRSTWARVRTNGGTYTMESVEPTNPEYLKMWFPQDSDGIIMKIMGKQTFSDSGSHQSNLLQWATWQNRGADKSGYRWNFNFRTRELEDNFQPLISLIQTMNGNSSILDNSLENIMDVEQFLRVYAARCAHDDWDTIAIGNGQNAYIYYAPNEGRWKLLPWDMDHTWGNTGARVYPDNDSTFSRIIARPKYRRKYIGILNEMLNGRGDSPGHWTTGEMVTKFLDRNSAAVGSDGVGNSSPVRNFMNGRRATLARQVPARIAFAITTNGGNDFTEDEASARINGTGWVDVDMVLVSGEPTTITWTSTTRWRADVSLSAGENVLDFLALDVEGNVVGADSVTVTSTFGWETPTITALTPPEGQPGDSITVTGTEFHEGIKVFLDNRDIGSVEFSEANPESLIFTTPMLEASTVALTVRNTDGRSSDAVDFTILPPPPYFIRGDANADEAVDISDAVKVVRYLFSGVMIGCLDAADSNDDEEINITDAVYLLEYLYRGGAAPASPFPQRGSDPGEEGALGCEDGLDPFGG
;
A
#
# COMPACT_ATOMS: atom_id res chain seq x y z
N VAL A 1 -4.12 28.98 -18.34
CA VAL A 1 -4.45 27.67 -18.97
C VAL A 1 -4.32 27.84 -20.48
N TYR A 2 -3.27 27.29 -21.09
CA TYR A 2 -3.09 27.29 -22.55
C TYR A 2 -3.56 25.93 -23.03
N GLN A 3 -4.71 25.87 -23.72
CA GLN A 3 -5.23 24.63 -24.28
C GLN A 3 -4.32 24.16 -25.43
N HIS A 4 -3.84 22.92 -25.35
CA HIS A 4 -2.96 22.28 -26.32
C HIS A 4 -3.66 21.84 -27.62
N SER A 5 -4.89 22.32 -27.90
CA SER A 5 -5.78 21.77 -28.93
C SER A 5 -5.80 22.53 -30.27
N THR A 6 -5.08 23.64 -30.44
CA THR A 6 -4.97 24.32 -31.75
C THR A 6 -3.57 24.14 -32.35
N PRO A 7 -3.42 23.60 -33.57
CA PRO A 7 -2.11 23.42 -34.19
C PRO A 7 -1.54 24.78 -34.60
N LEU A 8 -0.42 25.17 -33.99
CA LEU A 8 0.51 26.10 -34.63
C LEU A 8 1.18 25.33 -35.77
N THR A 9 1.02 25.80 -37.01
CA THR A 9 1.72 25.24 -38.17
C THR A 9 3.25 25.39 -38.07
N ALA A 10 3.77 26.19 -37.12
CA ALA A 10 5.18 26.26 -36.77
C ALA A 10 5.42 25.88 -35.29
N ASN A 11 5.92 24.68 -35.01
CA ASN A 11 6.31 24.23 -33.67
C ASN A 11 7.71 24.75 -33.22
N SER A 12 8.25 25.79 -33.88
CA SER A 12 9.55 26.41 -33.56
C SER A 12 9.48 27.94 -33.61
N PHE A 13 10.30 28.60 -32.78
CA PHE A 13 10.43 30.07 -32.77
C PHE A 13 11.58 30.56 -33.65
N THR A 14 11.50 31.80 -34.11
CA THR A 14 12.66 32.49 -34.71
C THR A 14 13.15 33.56 -33.74
N TYR A 15 14.42 33.49 -33.36
CA TYR A 15 15.07 34.46 -32.48
C TYR A 15 16.20 35.13 -33.25
N ARG A 16 16.24 36.46 -33.27
CA ARG A 16 17.40 37.20 -33.76
C ARG A 16 18.06 37.93 -32.60
N LEU A 17 19.35 37.71 -32.42
CA LEU A 17 20.17 38.36 -31.42
C LEU A 17 21.21 39.23 -32.13
N ILE A 18 21.14 40.54 -31.90
CA ILE A 18 21.99 41.53 -32.57
C ILE A 18 22.84 42.22 -31.50
N HIS A 19 24.15 42.13 -31.66
CA HIS A 19 25.14 42.90 -30.91
C HIS A 19 25.70 43.99 -31.82
N ASP A 20 25.98 45.17 -31.26
CA ASP A 20 26.89 46.11 -31.93
C ASP A 20 28.32 45.54 -32.01
N ASP A 21 29.16 46.12 -32.86
CA ASP A 21 30.51 45.61 -33.13
C ASP A 21 31.39 45.57 -31.87
N ALA A 22 31.24 46.54 -30.97
CA ALA A 22 32.02 46.61 -29.74
C ALA A 22 31.62 45.50 -28.77
N ASN A 23 30.32 45.29 -28.55
CA ASN A 23 29.79 44.24 -27.70
C ASN A 23 30.04 42.85 -28.30
N TRP A 24 29.93 42.68 -29.62
CA TRP A 24 30.27 41.43 -30.30
C TRP A 24 31.76 41.08 -30.14
N SER A 25 32.64 42.05 -30.40
CA SER A 25 34.10 41.90 -30.24
C SER A 25 34.47 41.59 -28.78
N ARG A 26 33.87 42.30 -27.82
CA ARG A 26 34.07 42.05 -26.38
C ARG A 26 33.57 40.66 -25.96
N LEU A 27 32.42 40.22 -26.48
CA LEU A 27 31.88 38.90 -26.19
C LEU A 27 32.86 37.80 -26.66
N GLY A 28 33.52 37.98 -27.81
CA GLY A 28 34.50 37.05 -28.36
C GLY A 28 35.89 37.07 -27.69
N SER A 29 36.33 38.22 -27.19
CA SER A 29 37.71 38.43 -26.69
C SER A 29 37.86 38.38 -25.16
N ARG A 30 36.79 38.62 -24.39
CA ARG A 30 36.83 38.57 -22.91
C ARG A 30 37.10 37.16 -22.40
N GLN A 31 37.45 37.05 -21.11
CA GLN A 31 37.57 35.76 -20.42
C GLN A 31 36.32 34.90 -20.67
N LEU A 32 36.53 33.70 -21.22
CA LEU A 32 35.45 32.82 -21.69
C LEU A 32 34.40 32.57 -20.60
N HIS A 33 34.85 32.42 -19.35
CA HIS A 33 34.02 32.07 -18.20
C HIS A 33 33.33 33.25 -17.53
N SER A 34 33.51 34.47 -18.04
CA SER A 34 32.81 35.66 -17.55
C SER A 34 31.29 35.44 -17.58
N ASN A 35 30.64 35.79 -16.47
CA ASN A 35 29.18 35.78 -16.34
C ASN A 35 28.57 37.19 -16.48
N GLU A 36 29.39 38.21 -16.80
CA GLU A 36 28.93 39.56 -17.09
C GLU A 36 28.01 39.55 -18.33
N LEU A 37 26.89 40.26 -18.25
CA LEU A 37 25.96 40.43 -19.37
C LEU A 37 26.42 41.62 -20.22
N LEU A 38 26.38 41.47 -21.54
CA LEU A 38 26.58 42.54 -22.51
C LEU A 38 25.27 42.85 -23.21
N ASP A 39 25.05 44.14 -23.49
CA ASP A 39 23.83 44.61 -24.13
C ASP A 39 23.71 44.08 -25.55
N ALA A 40 22.47 43.80 -25.93
CA ALA A 40 22.09 43.37 -27.27
C ALA A 40 20.62 43.75 -27.54
N THR A 41 20.21 43.62 -28.80
CA THR A 41 18.80 43.64 -29.21
C THR A 41 18.34 42.22 -29.51
N PHE A 42 17.17 41.84 -29.00
CA PHE A 42 16.54 40.55 -29.28
C PHE A 42 15.23 40.76 -30.05
N ILE A 43 15.04 40.04 -31.15
CA ILE A 43 13.82 40.09 -31.95
C ILE A 43 13.16 38.71 -31.93
N PHE A 44 11.93 38.66 -31.45
CA PHE A 44 11.10 37.46 -31.38
C PHE A 44 10.21 37.38 -32.62
N ASN A 45 10.32 36.27 -33.36
CA ASN A 45 9.59 35.95 -34.59
C ASN A 45 9.67 37.04 -35.68
N GLU A 46 10.75 37.84 -35.68
CA GLU A 46 10.90 39.00 -36.57
C GLU A 46 9.76 40.05 -36.43
N GLU A 47 8.99 39.99 -35.34
CA GLU A 47 7.82 40.84 -35.10
C GLU A 47 8.01 41.75 -33.88
N LYS A 48 8.48 41.18 -32.75
CA LYS A 48 8.60 41.92 -31.49
C LYS A 48 10.05 42.13 -31.10
N ILE A 49 10.43 43.40 -30.97
CA ILE A 49 11.78 43.83 -30.60
C ILE A 49 11.86 44.05 -29.09
N TYR A 50 12.94 43.59 -28.48
CA TYR A 50 13.33 43.80 -27.09
C TYR A 50 14.70 44.48 -27.09
N TYR A 51 14.74 45.72 -26.61
CA TYR A 51 15.98 46.47 -26.44
C TYR A 51 16.60 46.19 -25.07
N ASN A 52 17.90 46.51 -24.93
CA ASN A 52 18.64 46.39 -23.68
C ASN A 52 18.54 44.99 -23.06
N VAL A 53 18.56 43.95 -23.91
CA VAL A 53 18.65 42.58 -23.41
C VAL A 53 20.10 42.28 -23.03
N GLY A 54 20.29 41.67 -21.87
CA GLY A 54 21.62 41.24 -21.42
C GLY A 54 21.96 39.87 -21.98
N THR A 55 23.14 39.72 -22.56
CA THR A 55 23.57 38.45 -23.18
C THR A 55 24.96 38.02 -22.74
N ARG A 56 25.19 36.71 -22.71
CA ARG A 56 26.52 36.14 -22.48
C ARG A 56 26.64 34.72 -22.98
N TRP A 57 27.87 34.25 -23.16
CA TRP A 57 28.16 32.83 -23.22
C TRP A 57 27.63 32.11 -21.97
N ARG A 58 26.95 31.00 -22.17
CA ARG A 58 26.48 30.12 -21.09
C ARG A 58 27.19 28.78 -21.13
N GLY A 59 27.05 28.05 -20.03
CA GLY A 59 27.61 26.73 -19.86
C GLY A 59 28.78 26.68 -18.88
N SER A 60 29.19 25.46 -18.56
CA SER A 60 30.32 25.07 -17.73
C SER A 60 31.64 25.13 -18.51
N PRO A 61 32.80 24.88 -17.88
CA PRO A 61 34.07 24.90 -18.56
C PRO A 61 34.26 23.90 -19.68
N TRP A 62 33.55 22.78 -19.62
CA TRP A 62 33.60 21.76 -20.66
C TRP A 62 32.83 22.16 -21.91
N ASN A 63 31.70 22.85 -21.76
CA ASN A 63 30.81 23.13 -22.90
C ASN A 63 30.85 24.57 -23.40
N ARG A 64 31.30 25.54 -22.61
CA ARG A 64 31.40 26.92 -23.07
C ARG A 64 32.35 27.08 -24.27
N PRO A 65 33.48 26.33 -24.39
CA PRO A 65 34.37 26.36 -25.57
C PRO A 65 33.71 25.95 -26.90
N GLY A 66 32.63 25.16 -26.88
CA GLY A 66 32.07 24.56 -28.10
C GLY A 66 31.33 25.52 -29.04
N ASN A 67 31.13 25.06 -30.28
CA ASN A 67 30.47 25.80 -31.37
C ASN A 67 29.24 25.01 -31.88
N PRO A 68 28.08 25.64 -32.20
CA PRO A 68 27.76 27.05 -31.94
C PRO A 68 27.83 27.39 -30.46
N ARG A 69 28.18 28.64 -30.17
CA ARG A 69 28.19 29.13 -28.78
C ARG A 69 26.78 29.15 -28.23
N MET A 70 26.66 28.86 -26.95
CA MET A 70 25.38 28.88 -26.22
C MET A 70 25.17 30.22 -25.54
N TYR A 71 23.93 30.70 -25.46
CA TYR A 71 23.62 32.03 -24.93
C TYR A 71 22.72 31.97 -23.70
N ARG A 72 23.05 32.74 -22.66
CA ARG A 72 22.06 33.23 -21.68
C ARG A 72 21.55 34.56 -22.20
N VAL A 73 20.23 34.72 -22.27
CA VAL A 73 19.58 35.99 -22.61
C VAL A 73 18.73 36.42 -21.42
N GLY A 74 18.91 37.65 -20.95
CA GLY A 74 18.14 38.30 -19.90
C GLY A 74 17.34 39.47 -20.48
N PHE A 75 16.06 39.51 -20.17
CA PHE A 75 15.13 40.54 -20.59
C PHE A 75 14.90 41.55 -19.45
N PRO A 76 14.63 42.82 -19.77
CA PRO A 76 14.14 43.80 -18.80
C PRO A 76 12.90 43.27 -18.07
N LYS A 77 12.78 43.57 -16.76
CA LYS A 77 11.69 43.04 -15.92
C LYS A 77 10.30 43.53 -16.36
N ASP A 78 10.24 44.72 -16.91
CA ASP A 78 9.06 45.38 -17.49
C ASP A 78 8.72 44.86 -18.90
N GLN A 79 9.63 44.14 -19.56
CA GLN A 79 9.44 43.60 -20.91
C GLN A 79 9.83 42.10 -20.98
N PRO A 80 9.20 41.22 -20.20
CA PRO A 80 9.54 39.80 -20.21
C PRO A 80 9.14 39.13 -21.53
N LEU A 81 9.95 38.18 -22.00
CA LEU A 81 9.60 37.32 -23.12
C LEU A 81 8.63 36.24 -22.63
N ARG A 82 7.34 36.37 -22.96
CA ARG A 82 6.29 35.40 -22.58
C ARG A 82 6.33 35.06 -21.08
N ASN A 83 6.33 36.09 -20.23
CA ASN A 83 6.44 36.01 -18.77
C ASN A 83 7.76 35.42 -18.24
N ARG A 84 8.83 35.43 -19.06
CA ARG A 84 10.18 35.02 -18.63
C ARG A 84 11.15 36.18 -18.72
N THR A 85 11.83 36.47 -17.62
CA THR A 85 12.92 37.45 -17.62
C THR A 85 14.23 36.87 -18.14
N LYS A 86 14.34 35.55 -18.31
CA LYS A 86 15.58 34.89 -18.76
C LYS A 86 15.27 33.64 -19.60
N ILE A 87 16.10 33.38 -20.61
CA ILE A 87 16.10 32.12 -21.37
C ILE A 87 17.53 31.61 -21.57
N ASN A 88 17.66 30.30 -21.81
CA ASN A 88 18.91 29.66 -22.19
C ASN A 88 18.80 29.09 -23.61
N LEU A 89 19.78 29.39 -24.47
CA LEU A 89 19.89 28.82 -25.81
C LEU A 89 20.98 27.74 -25.80
N SER A 90 20.60 26.48 -25.96
CA SER A 90 21.46 25.30 -25.86
C SER A 90 21.65 24.62 -27.21
N ARG A 91 22.89 24.20 -27.50
CA ARG A 91 23.21 23.47 -28.75
C ARG A 91 22.94 21.97 -28.67
N TYR A 92 22.87 21.40 -27.47
CA TYR A 92 22.83 19.94 -27.24
C TYR A 92 21.46 19.28 -27.47
N GLY A 93 20.46 20.05 -27.91
CA GLY A 93 19.12 19.52 -28.17
C GLY A 93 19.01 18.58 -29.38
N SER A 94 20.01 18.49 -30.26
CA SER A 94 19.89 17.88 -31.60
C SER A 94 19.40 16.43 -31.63
N ALA A 95 19.65 15.64 -30.58
CA ALA A 95 19.18 14.25 -30.44
C ALA A 95 17.95 14.10 -29.51
N GLN A 96 17.25 15.20 -29.21
CA GLN A 96 16.09 15.28 -28.31
C GLN A 96 16.32 14.76 -26.88
N ARG A 97 17.57 14.53 -26.47
CA ARG A 97 17.91 13.87 -25.20
C ARG A 97 17.34 14.59 -23.98
N GLU A 98 17.63 15.88 -23.85
CA GLU A 98 17.18 16.69 -22.71
C GLU A 98 15.66 16.85 -22.68
N LYS A 99 15.02 17.02 -23.86
CA LYS A 99 13.57 17.07 -24.02
C LYS A 99 12.89 15.77 -23.59
N ALA A 100 13.38 14.64 -24.09
CA ALA A 100 12.85 13.32 -23.75
C ALA A 100 13.02 13.04 -22.25
N ALA A 101 14.19 13.39 -21.69
CA ALA A 101 14.49 13.23 -20.27
C ALA A 101 13.52 14.05 -19.41
N SER A 102 13.34 15.31 -19.76
CA SER A 102 12.41 16.23 -19.09
C SER A 102 10.96 15.74 -19.17
N TYR A 103 10.54 15.23 -20.33
CA TYR A 103 9.20 14.67 -20.51
C TYR A 103 8.97 13.45 -19.61
N VAL A 104 9.92 12.52 -19.54
CA VAL A 104 9.81 11.34 -18.67
C VAL A 104 9.76 11.73 -17.19
N VAL A 105 10.61 12.68 -16.74
CA VAL A 105 10.53 13.18 -15.36
C VAL A 105 9.15 13.76 -15.06
N TRP A 106 8.61 14.61 -15.95
CA TRP A 106 7.29 15.19 -15.79
C TRP A 106 6.17 14.16 -15.69
N ARG A 107 6.21 13.16 -16.58
CA ARG A 107 5.22 12.08 -16.62
C ARG A 107 5.26 11.19 -15.38
N ASN A 108 6.32 11.26 -14.59
CA ASN A 108 6.44 10.55 -13.34
C ASN A 108 5.74 11.25 -12.16
N SER A 109 5.03 12.36 -12.40
CA SER A 109 4.20 13.04 -11.41
C SER A 109 2.93 12.23 -11.05
N THR A 110 2.35 12.50 -9.89
CA THR A 110 1.00 12.06 -9.49
C THR A 110 0.11 13.28 -9.25
N THR A 111 -1.14 13.02 -8.87
CA THR A 111 -2.07 14.05 -8.38
C THR A 111 -1.54 14.75 -7.13
N SER A 112 -0.83 14.04 -6.25
CA SER A 112 -0.27 14.52 -4.98
C SER A 112 1.18 15.00 -5.07
N THR A 113 1.98 14.45 -5.99
CA THR A 113 3.43 14.66 -6.06
C THR A 113 3.85 15.17 -7.43
N THR A 114 4.29 16.43 -7.50
CA THR A 114 4.78 17.06 -8.74
C THR A 114 6.25 16.75 -8.97
N SER A 115 6.58 16.20 -10.14
CA SER A 115 7.96 16.07 -10.66
C SER A 115 8.21 17.13 -11.74
N PRO A 116 8.80 18.29 -11.38
CA PRO A 116 8.84 19.42 -12.28
C PRO A 116 9.98 19.29 -13.30
N TYR A 117 9.85 19.99 -14.42
CA TYR A 117 10.87 20.03 -15.48
C TYR A 117 11.01 21.42 -16.07
N ASN A 118 12.14 21.69 -16.71
CA ASN A 118 12.38 22.94 -17.42
C ASN A 118 11.75 22.85 -18.82
N ARG A 119 10.75 23.71 -19.09
CA ARG A 119 10.12 23.74 -20.42
C ARG A 119 11.14 24.14 -21.47
N SER A 120 11.24 23.38 -22.56
CA SER A 120 12.08 23.72 -23.70
C SER A 120 11.31 23.72 -25.03
N THR A 121 11.79 24.50 -25.99
CA THR A 121 11.22 24.60 -27.35
C THR A 121 12.34 24.79 -28.36
N TRP A 122 12.09 24.47 -29.62
CA TRP A 122 13.04 24.72 -30.69
C TRP A 122 13.02 26.19 -31.09
N ALA A 123 14.21 26.74 -31.32
CA ALA A 123 14.36 28.09 -31.85
C ALA A 123 15.42 28.13 -32.94
N ARG A 124 15.09 28.75 -34.07
CA ARG A 124 16.05 29.18 -35.07
C ARG A 124 16.66 30.51 -34.63
N VAL A 125 17.91 30.45 -34.20
CA VAL A 125 18.65 31.56 -33.60
C VAL A 125 19.59 32.17 -34.64
N ARG A 126 19.35 33.43 -35.00
CA ARG A 126 20.20 34.26 -35.87
C ARG A 126 21.07 35.15 -35.01
N THR A 127 22.37 35.13 -35.23
CA THR A 127 23.36 35.92 -34.48
C THR A 127 24.34 36.56 -35.46
N ASN A 128 25.16 37.51 -34.99
CA ASN A 128 26.28 38.05 -35.76
C ASN A 128 27.25 36.95 -36.25
N GLY A 129 27.32 35.81 -35.56
CA GLY A 129 28.19 34.67 -35.91
C GLY A 129 27.55 33.60 -36.80
N GLY A 130 26.26 33.72 -37.14
CA GLY A 130 25.56 32.73 -37.98
C GLY A 130 24.15 32.39 -37.50
N THR A 131 23.51 31.47 -38.23
CA THR A 131 22.17 30.97 -37.94
C THR A 131 22.21 29.51 -37.52
N TYR A 132 21.58 29.18 -36.39
CA TYR A 132 21.60 27.84 -35.81
C TYR A 132 20.23 27.47 -35.26
N THR A 133 19.84 26.20 -35.36
CA THR A 133 18.68 25.68 -34.63
C THR A 133 19.14 25.20 -33.25
N MET A 134 18.55 25.76 -32.19
CA MET A 134 18.95 25.56 -30.79
C MET A 134 17.73 25.25 -29.92
N GLU A 135 17.94 24.66 -28.75
CA GLU A 135 16.92 24.55 -27.73
C GLU A 135 16.85 25.81 -26.87
N SER A 136 15.67 26.42 -26.81
CA SER A 136 15.32 27.48 -25.87
C SER A 136 14.79 26.87 -24.58
N VAL A 137 15.65 26.72 -23.59
CA VAL A 137 15.37 26.09 -22.29
C VAL A 137 15.02 27.15 -21.24
N GLU A 138 13.91 26.93 -20.53
CA GLU A 138 13.51 27.71 -19.37
C GLU A 138 14.53 27.53 -18.23
N PRO A 139 15.04 28.61 -17.62
CA PRO A 139 15.93 28.48 -16.47
C PRO A 139 15.15 28.16 -15.18
N THR A 140 15.83 27.50 -14.24
CA THR A 140 15.32 27.32 -12.87
C THR A 140 15.52 28.60 -12.07
N ASN A 141 14.43 29.32 -11.81
CA ASN A 141 14.38 30.65 -11.20
C ASN A 141 13.01 30.88 -10.49
N PRO A 142 12.73 32.04 -9.89
CA PRO A 142 11.43 32.28 -9.25
C PRO A 142 10.21 32.07 -10.18
N GLU A 143 10.31 32.42 -11.46
CA GLU A 143 9.21 32.19 -12.42
C GLU A 143 8.92 30.70 -12.66
N TYR A 144 9.97 29.85 -12.61
CA TYR A 144 9.82 28.40 -12.62
C TYR A 144 9.08 27.90 -11.37
N LEU A 145 9.42 28.41 -10.17
CA LEU A 145 8.72 28.03 -8.95
C LEU A 145 7.27 28.48 -8.98
N LYS A 146 6.97 29.70 -9.45
CA LYS A 146 5.60 30.19 -9.58
C LYS A 146 4.73 29.30 -10.48
N MET A 147 5.33 28.64 -11.47
CA MET A 147 4.63 27.69 -12.33
C MET A 147 4.35 26.37 -11.62
N TRP A 148 5.36 25.79 -10.95
CA TRP A 148 5.29 24.42 -10.44
C TRP A 148 4.81 24.34 -8.98
N PHE A 149 5.10 25.35 -8.20
CA PHE A 149 4.84 25.46 -6.76
C PHE A 149 4.30 26.87 -6.45
N PRO A 150 3.11 27.23 -6.98
CA PRO A 150 2.60 28.60 -6.88
C PRO A 150 2.43 29.08 -5.43
N GLN A 151 2.09 28.17 -4.51
CA GLN A 151 1.94 28.50 -3.08
C GLN A 151 3.29 28.78 -2.41
N ASP A 152 4.37 28.18 -2.91
CA ASP A 152 5.70 28.17 -2.29
C ASP A 152 6.74 28.91 -3.14
N SER A 153 6.28 29.81 -4.02
CA SER A 153 7.11 30.42 -5.07
C SER A 153 8.26 31.32 -4.56
N ASP A 154 8.23 31.71 -3.29
CA ASP A 154 9.26 32.51 -2.61
C ASP A 154 10.37 31.67 -1.95
N GLY A 155 10.37 30.35 -2.14
CA GLY A 155 11.34 29.44 -1.52
C GLY A 155 12.79 29.58 -2.01
N ILE A 156 13.67 28.81 -1.36
CA ILE A 156 15.12 28.84 -1.61
C ILE A 156 15.46 27.82 -2.69
N ILE A 157 16.09 28.25 -3.78
CA ILE A 157 16.68 27.37 -4.80
C ILE A 157 18.19 27.40 -4.63
N MET A 158 18.79 26.22 -4.49
CA MET A 158 20.24 26.05 -4.51
C MET A 158 20.65 25.16 -5.69
N LYS A 159 21.55 25.64 -6.54
CA LYS A 159 22.16 24.82 -7.60
C LYS A 159 23.19 23.89 -6.99
N ILE A 160 23.05 22.60 -7.30
CA ILE A 160 24.00 21.55 -6.97
C ILE A 160 25.05 21.46 -8.08
N MET A 161 26.32 21.58 -7.70
CA MET A 161 27.45 21.47 -8.63
C MET A 161 28.74 21.07 -7.92
N GLY A 162 29.71 20.55 -8.67
CA GLY A 162 31.07 20.38 -8.15
C GLY A 162 31.74 21.73 -7.88
N LYS A 163 32.65 21.77 -6.90
CA LYS A 163 33.55 22.90 -6.67
C LYS A 163 34.43 23.08 -7.91
N GLN A 164 34.28 24.20 -8.62
CA GLN A 164 35.09 24.55 -9.79
C GLN A 164 36.06 25.68 -9.43
N THR A 165 37.32 25.52 -9.81
CA THR A 165 38.37 26.52 -9.57
C THR A 165 38.94 26.98 -10.90
N PHE A 166 39.32 28.26 -10.99
CA PHE A 166 39.92 28.86 -12.18
C PHE A 166 41.21 29.57 -11.77
N SER A 167 42.22 29.54 -12.64
CA SER A 167 43.43 30.38 -12.48
C SER A 167 43.10 31.84 -12.78
N ASP A 168 44.02 32.75 -12.44
CA ASP A 168 43.92 34.18 -12.76
C ASP A 168 43.81 34.45 -14.27
N SER A 169 44.36 33.55 -15.09
CA SER A 169 44.23 33.56 -16.55
C SER A 169 42.86 33.07 -17.06
N GLY A 170 41.96 32.62 -16.18
CA GLY A 170 40.63 32.13 -16.51
C GLY A 170 40.57 30.65 -16.94
N SER A 171 41.65 29.89 -16.74
CA SER A 171 41.72 28.47 -17.08
C SER A 171 41.16 27.60 -15.95
N HIS A 172 40.25 26.69 -16.29
CA HIS A 172 39.65 25.76 -15.33
C HIS A 172 40.68 24.77 -14.77
N GLN A 173 40.71 24.62 -13.44
CA GLN A 173 41.62 23.76 -12.69
C GLN A 173 40.91 22.46 -12.30
N SER A 174 40.91 21.46 -13.20
CA SER A 174 40.19 20.20 -12.99
C SER A 174 40.73 19.34 -11.85
N ASN A 175 42.00 19.49 -11.49
CA ASN A 175 42.65 18.80 -10.37
C ASN A 175 42.15 19.23 -8.98
N LEU A 176 41.40 20.34 -8.90
CA LEU A 176 40.83 20.87 -7.64
C LEU A 176 39.31 20.64 -7.56
N LEU A 177 38.76 19.80 -8.45
CA LEU A 177 37.34 19.51 -8.53
C LEU A 177 36.88 18.64 -7.36
N GLN A 178 35.79 19.04 -6.70
CA GLN A 178 35.15 18.27 -5.65
C GLN A 178 33.65 18.19 -5.89
N TRP A 179 33.14 17.00 -6.19
CA TRP A 179 31.73 16.77 -6.47
C TRP A 179 30.84 16.98 -5.24
N ALA A 180 29.59 17.40 -5.47
CA ALA A 180 28.60 17.47 -4.41
C ALA A 180 28.24 16.06 -3.92
N THR A 181 28.11 15.92 -2.60
CA THR A 181 27.64 14.69 -1.95
C THR A 181 26.58 15.09 -0.93
N TRP A 182 25.74 14.14 -0.53
CA TRP A 182 24.81 14.33 0.59
C TRP A 182 25.49 14.11 1.95
N GLN A 183 26.81 14.02 1.98
CA GLN A 183 27.58 13.76 3.20
C GLN A 183 27.47 14.93 4.19
N ASN A 184 27.25 14.61 5.45
CA ASN A 184 27.32 15.58 6.54
C ASN A 184 28.76 16.07 6.75
N ARG A 185 28.95 17.39 6.68
CA ARG A 185 30.24 18.10 6.85
C ARG A 185 30.26 18.96 8.13
N GLY A 186 29.34 18.70 9.05
CA GLY A 186 29.17 19.46 10.29
C GLY A 186 28.25 20.68 10.13
N ALA A 187 28.23 21.52 11.16
CA ALA A 187 27.38 22.71 11.24
C ALA A 187 27.98 23.96 10.55
N ASP A 188 29.24 23.90 10.11
CA ASP A 188 29.86 25.02 9.40
C ASP A 188 29.38 25.08 7.95
N LYS A 189 28.70 26.18 7.60
CA LYS A 189 28.23 26.49 6.26
C LYS A 189 29.33 26.53 5.20
N SER A 190 30.59 26.81 5.58
CA SER A 190 31.72 26.87 4.65
C SER A 190 31.91 25.56 3.86
N GLY A 191 31.59 24.41 4.47
CA GLY A 191 31.68 23.09 3.85
C GLY A 191 30.66 22.83 2.75
N TYR A 192 29.60 23.64 2.65
CA TYR A 192 28.48 23.44 1.70
C TYR A 192 28.44 24.49 0.59
N ARG A 193 28.95 25.70 0.84
CA ARG A 193 28.88 26.86 -0.09
C ARG A 193 29.35 26.55 -1.51
N TRP A 194 30.41 25.76 -1.65
CA TRP A 194 30.98 25.43 -2.96
C TRP A 194 30.05 24.56 -3.81
N ASN A 195 29.30 23.65 -3.17
CA ASN A 195 28.48 22.68 -3.86
C ASN A 195 27.01 23.12 -3.99
N PHE A 196 26.52 23.94 -3.08
CA PHE A 196 25.12 24.37 -3.01
C PHE A 196 25.04 25.90 -3.12
N ASN A 197 24.77 26.38 -4.33
CA ASN A 197 24.82 27.81 -4.64
C ASN A 197 23.41 28.39 -4.72
N PHE A 198 23.09 29.41 -3.92
CA PHE A 198 21.81 30.12 -4.01
C PHE A 198 21.54 30.64 -5.43
N ARG A 199 20.27 30.52 -5.85
CA ARG A 199 19.72 30.96 -7.14
C ARG A 199 18.42 31.73 -7.02
N THR A 200 17.80 31.62 -5.85
CA THR A 200 16.92 32.64 -5.29
C THR A 200 17.60 33.14 -4.02
N ARG A 201 17.31 34.39 -3.64
CA ARG A 201 17.88 34.99 -2.43
C ARG A 201 19.42 34.93 -2.43
N GLU A 202 20.06 35.24 -3.56
CA GLU A 202 21.51 35.06 -3.78
C GLU A 202 22.42 35.88 -2.83
N LEU A 203 21.87 36.87 -2.12
CA LEU A 203 22.57 37.65 -1.10
C LEU A 203 22.44 37.05 0.32
N GLU A 204 21.61 36.03 0.50
CA GLU A 204 21.51 35.30 1.77
C GLU A 204 22.72 34.37 1.96
N ASP A 205 23.05 34.10 3.23
CA ASP A 205 24.14 33.20 3.63
C ASP A 205 23.68 32.29 4.79
N ASN A 206 22.38 32.01 4.84
CA ASN A 206 21.74 31.11 5.79
C ASN A 206 21.62 29.70 5.22
N PHE A 207 22.57 28.85 5.55
CA PHE A 207 22.59 27.44 5.13
C PHE A 207 21.89 26.50 6.13
N GLN A 208 21.34 27.01 7.24
CA GLN A 208 20.76 26.16 8.29
C GLN A 208 19.71 25.17 7.76
N PRO A 209 18.75 25.57 6.90
CA PRO A 209 17.78 24.62 6.36
C PRO A 209 18.42 23.47 5.55
N LEU A 210 19.52 23.74 4.83
CA LEU A 210 20.24 22.72 4.07
C LEU A 210 21.02 21.79 5.00
N ILE A 211 21.68 22.37 6.01
CA ILE A 211 22.43 21.62 7.01
C ILE A 211 21.50 20.67 7.77
N SER A 212 20.31 21.14 8.17
CA SER A 212 19.29 20.30 8.81
C SER A 212 18.87 19.14 7.91
N LEU A 213 18.61 19.38 6.61
CA LEU A 213 18.32 18.31 5.67
C LEU A 213 19.44 17.27 5.63
N ILE A 214 20.68 17.72 5.40
CA ILE A 214 21.83 16.83 5.26
C ILE A 214 22.07 16.03 6.56
N GLN A 215 21.93 16.66 7.73
CA GLN A 215 22.04 15.97 9.01
C GLN A 215 20.96 14.90 9.18
N THR A 216 19.70 15.20 8.85
CA THR A 216 18.61 14.21 8.88
C THR A 216 18.87 13.06 7.91
N MET A 217 19.32 13.35 6.67
CA MET A 217 19.71 12.32 5.69
C MET A 217 20.85 11.42 6.17
N ASN A 218 21.74 11.93 7.04
CA ASN A 218 22.86 11.17 7.60
C ASN A 218 22.52 10.49 8.94
N GLY A 219 21.31 10.71 9.48
CA GLY A 219 20.85 10.15 10.76
C GLY A 219 20.87 8.62 10.80
N ASN A 220 20.66 8.05 11.98
CA ASN A 220 20.51 6.60 12.15
C ASN A 220 19.18 6.12 11.52
N SER A 221 18.95 4.80 11.49
CA SER A 221 17.74 4.22 10.87
C SER A 221 16.44 4.77 11.46
N SER A 222 16.38 5.03 12.77
CA SER A 222 15.19 5.61 13.41
C SER A 222 14.91 7.02 12.90
N ILE A 223 15.94 7.86 12.77
CA ILE A 223 15.79 9.22 12.19
C ILE A 223 15.31 9.13 10.74
N LEU A 224 15.87 8.22 9.96
CA LEU A 224 15.45 8.04 8.56
C LEU A 224 13.99 7.59 8.45
N ASP A 225 13.54 6.68 9.30
CA ASP A 225 12.19 6.14 9.25
C ASP A 225 11.13 7.12 9.77
N ASN A 226 11.48 7.91 10.80
CA ASN A 226 10.50 8.71 11.55
C ASN A 226 10.56 10.22 11.27
N SER A 227 11.67 10.74 10.73
CA SER A 227 11.89 12.19 10.62
C SER A 227 12.27 12.69 9.22
N LEU A 228 12.71 11.81 8.32
CA LEU A 228 13.14 12.22 6.98
C LEU A 228 12.01 12.87 6.17
N GLU A 229 10.81 12.30 6.21
CA GLU A 229 9.64 12.79 5.47
C GLU A 229 9.12 14.14 5.97
N ASN A 230 9.50 14.56 7.18
CA ASN A 230 9.15 15.88 7.73
C ASN A 230 9.99 17.01 7.14
N ILE A 231 11.18 16.71 6.58
CA ILE A 231 12.11 17.71 6.03
C ILE A 231 12.37 17.55 4.53
N MET A 232 12.06 16.38 3.96
CA MET A 232 12.23 16.05 2.56
C MET A 232 10.92 15.46 2.01
N ASP A 233 10.53 15.90 0.83
CA ASP A 233 9.53 15.19 0.03
C ASP A 233 10.18 13.96 -0.61
N VAL A 234 10.24 12.86 0.14
CA VAL A 234 10.99 11.66 -0.27
C VAL A 234 10.40 11.08 -1.55
N GLU A 235 9.08 11.06 -1.70
CA GLU A 235 8.45 10.58 -2.92
C GLU A 235 8.87 11.42 -4.14
N GLN A 236 8.88 12.74 -4.02
CA GLN A 236 9.32 13.61 -5.10
C GLN A 236 10.78 13.36 -5.48
N PHE A 237 11.67 13.17 -4.50
CA PHE A 237 13.06 12.78 -4.75
C PHE A 237 13.15 11.45 -5.48
N LEU A 238 12.42 10.43 -5.02
CA LEU A 238 12.42 9.10 -5.62
C LEU A 238 11.87 9.12 -7.05
N ARG A 239 10.83 9.91 -7.34
CA ARG A 239 10.28 10.06 -8.69
C ARG A 239 11.26 10.71 -9.67
N VAL A 240 11.95 11.76 -9.23
CA VAL A 240 13.02 12.38 -10.05
C VAL A 240 14.17 11.39 -10.27
N TYR A 241 14.63 10.72 -9.21
CA TYR A 241 15.72 9.74 -9.34
C TYR A 241 15.34 8.50 -10.15
N ALA A 242 14.11 8.02 -10.08
CA ALA A 242 13.63 6.89 -10.88
C ALA A 242 13.71 7.22 -12.38
N ALA A 243 13.19 8.38 -12.78
CA ALA A 243 13.31 8.86 -14.15
C ALA A 243 14.78 9.04 -14.58
N ARG A 244 15.61 9.63 -13.71
CA ARG A 244 17.03 9.89 -14.00
C ARG A 244 17.89 8.64 -14.15
N CYS A 245 17.76 7.68 -13.25
CA CYS A 245 18.41 6.37 -13.40
C CYS A 245 17.88 5.60 -14.62
N ALA A 246 16.58 5.70 -14.90
CA ALA A 246 15.96 4.97 -16.00
C ALA A 246 16.55 5.41 -17.34
N HIS A 247 16.72 6.72 -17.57
CA HIS A 247 17.26 7.27 -18.82
C HIS A 247 18.79 7.46 -18.84
N ASP A 248 19.53 6.79 -17.93
CA ASP A 248 21.00 6.82 -17.90
C ASP A 248 21.57 8.23 -17.67
N ASP A 249 20.99 8.99 -16.74
CA ASP A 249 21.56 10.26 -16.31
C ASP A 249 22.56 10.05 -15.17
N TRP A 250 23.78 9.70 -15.55
CA TRP A 250 24.87 9.48 -14.61
C TRP A 250 25.48 10.79 -14.09
N ASP A 251 25.18 11.95 -14.69
CA ASP A 251 25.86 13.22 -14.39
C ASP A 251 25.13 14.03 -13.30
N THR A 252 24.57 13.35 -12.29
CA THR A 252 23.85 13.98 -11.18
C THR A 252 24.19 13.41 -9.80
N ILE A 253 23.97 14.25 -8.77
CA ILE A 253 24.12 13.88 -7.36
C ILE A 253 23.36 12.59 -7.02
N ALA A 254 24.00 11.71 -6.24
CA ALA A 254 23.59 10.35 -5.87
C ALA A 254 23.64 9.26 -6.97
N ILE A 255 23.67 9.60 -8.28
CA ILE A 255 23.76 8.62 -9.36
C ILE A 255 25.20 8.48 -9.89
N GLY A 256 25.91 9.60 -10.06
CA GLY A 256 27.30 9.62 -10.49
C GLY A 256 27.98 10.92 -10.04
N ASN A 257 28.27 11.83 -10.96
CA ASN A 257 28.90 13.10 -10.61
C ASN A 257 27.93 14.00 -9.85
N GLY A 258 28.34 14.52 -8.70
CA GLY A 258 27.56 15.45 -7.88
C GLY A 258 27.31 16.82 -8.49
N GLN A 259 26.47 16.90 -9.53
CA GLN A 259 26.08 18.14 -10.21
C GLN A 259 24.68 18.04 -10.87
N ASN A 260 24.40 18.94 -11.82
CA ASN A 260 23.22 18.95 -12.70
C ASN A 260 21.87 18.72 -12.00
N ALA A 261 21.68 19.39 -10.88
CA ALA A 261 20.41 19.46 -10.18
C ALA A 261 20.31 20.80 -9.46
N TYR A 262 19.10 21.16 -9.06
CA TYR A 262 18.87 22.12 -7.98
C TYR A 262 18.17 21.39 -6.85
N ILE A 263 18.29 21.93 -5.65
CA ILE A 263 17.41 21.59 -4.54
C ILE A 263 16.60 22.83 -4.17
N TYR A 264 15.34 22.62 -3.81
CA TYR A 264 14.38 23.67 -3.53
C TYR A 264 13.72 23.45 -2.18
N TYR A 265 13.74 24.47 -1.33
CA TYR A 265 13.03 24.47 -0.04
C TYR A 265 11.68 25.16 -0.21
N ALA A 266 10.59 24.41 -0.04
CA ALA A 266 9.22 24.91 -0.08
C ALA A 266 8.82 25.41 1.33
N PRO A 267 8.72 26.74 1.55
CA PRO A 267 8.62 27.31 2.89
C PRO A 267 7.31 27.00 3.64
N ASN A 268 6.17 26.85 2.96
CA ASN A 268 4.90 26.49 3.60
C ASN A 268 4.84 25.00 3.90
N GLU A 269 5.38 24.16 3.02
CA GLU A 269 5.48 22.72 3.27
C GLU A 269 6.54 22.38 4.33
N GLY A 270 7.55 23.24 4.51
CA GLY A 270 8.70 22.97 5.36
C GLY A 270 9.63 21.88 4.83
N ARG A 271 9.49 21.48 3.56
CA ARG A 271 10.19 20.33 2.96
C ARG A 271 11.05 20.70 1.75
N TRP A 272 12.12 19.94 1.56
CA TRP A 272 12.99 20.02 0.40
C TRP A 272 12.51 19.13 -0.74
N LYS A 273 12.72 19.61 -1.98
CA LYS A 273 12.43 18.92 -3.26
C LYS A 273 13.64 18.98 -4.20
N LEU A 274 13.82 17.97 -5.04
CA LEU A 274 14.89 17.87 -6.03
C LEU A 274 14.40 18.34 -7.40
N LEU A 275 15.11 19.29 -8.02
CA LEU A 275 14.76 19.81 -9.35
C LEU A 275 15.80 19.33 -10.36
N PRO A 276 15.41 18.57 -11.41
CA PRO A 276 16.33 18.10 -12.44
C PRO A 276 16.87 19.27 -13.28
N TRP A 277 18.08 19.12 -13.82
CA TRP A 277 18.72 20.10 -14.70
C TRP A 277 19.78 19.42 -15.57
N ASP A 278 20.14 20.00 -16.74
CA ASP A 278 21.22 19.50 -17.63
C ASP A 278 21.15 17.97 -17.85
N MET A 279 20.05 17.51 -18.46
CA MET A 279 19.81 16.07 -18.72
C MET A 279 20.16 15.67 -20.16
N ASP A 280 21.16 16.32 -20.77
CA ASP A 280 21.60 16.05 -22.14
C ASP A 280 22.56 14.85 -22.23
N HIS A 281 23.22 14.49 -21.12
CA HIS A 281 24.10 13.31 -20.98
C HIS A 281 23.33 12.03 -20.60
N THR A 282 22.32 11.69 -21.41
CA THR A 282 21.38 10.59 -21.18
C THR A 282 21.28 9.66 -22.40
N TRP A 283 20.55 8.54 -22.25
CA TRP A 283 20.19 7.60 -23.32
C TRP A 283 21.37 6.89 -24.01
N GLY A 284 22.49 6.66 -23.30
CA GLY A 284 23.71 6.10 -23.88
C GLY A 284 23.97 4.62 -23.55
N ASN A 285 23.70 4.20 -22.32
CA ASN A 285 24.06 2.89 -21.78
C ASN A 285 22.83 2.16 -21.19
N THR A 286 22.33 1.14 -21.89
CA THR A 286 21.17 0.35 -21.44
C THR A 286 21.45 -0.50 -20.19
N GLY A 287 22.73 -0.68 -19.81
CA GLY A 287 23.20 -1.32 -18.60
C GLY A 287 23.55 -0.36 -17.46
N ALA A 288 23.24 0.94 -17.59
CA ALA A 288 23.51 1.93 -16.57
C ALA A 288 22.86 1.60 -15.21
N ARG A 289 23.36 2.25 -14.15
CA ARG A 289 22.87 2.10 -12.79
C ARG A 289 21.35 2.35 -12.72
N VAL A 290 20.66 1.53 -11.95
CA VAL A 290 19.20 1.61 -11.79
C VAL A 290 18.83 2.37 -10.51
N TYR A 291 19.71 2.48 -9.53
CA TYR A 291 19.43 3.12 -8.25
C TYR A 291 20.34 4.33 -8.01
N PRO A 292 19.87 5.35 -7.28
CA PRO A 292 20.69 6.49 -6.86
C PRO A 292 21.60 6.12 -5.66
N ASP A 293 22.50 5.16 -5.85
CA ASP A 293 23.32 4.56 -4.78
C ASP A 293 24.84 4.79 -4.96
N ASN A 294 25.24 5.78 -5.75
CA ASN A 294 26.65 6.19 -5.90
C ASN A 294 27.10 7.24 -4.85
N ASP A 295 26.20 7.63 -3.95
CA ASP A 295 26.47 8.44 -2.76
C ASP A 295 26.10 7.62 -1.52
N SER A 296 27.00 7.52 -0.54
CA SER A 296 26.80 6.65 0.63
C SER A 296 25.63 7.09 1.51
N THR A 297 25.27 8.37 1.51
CA THR A 297 24.15 8.89 2.29
C THR A 297 22.84 8.45 1.65
N PHE A 298 22.65 8.73 0.35
CA PHE A 298 21.42 8.35 -0.34
C PHE A 298 21.29 6.84 -0.51
N SER A 299 22.42 6.11 -0.65
CA SER A 299 22.45 4.65 -0.67
C SER A 299 21.79 4.05 0.59
N ARG A 300 22.03 4.62 1.78
CA ARG A 300 21.38 4.18 3.03
C ARG A 300 19.88 4.45 3.04
N ILE A 301 19.44 5.55 2.44
CA ILE A 301 18.02 5.92 2.32
C ILE A 301 17.31 4.95 1.37
N ILE A 302 17.82 4.79 0.13
CA ILE A 302 17.19 3.91 -0.86
C ILE A 302 17.26 2.43 -0.46
N ALA A 303 18.15 2.04 0.45
CA ALA A 303 18.21 0.71 1.04
C ALA A 303 17.15 0.45 2.13
N ARG A 304 16.50 1.49 2.70
CA ARG A 304 15.39 1.29 3.64
C ARG A 304 14.22 0.60 2.92
N PRO A 305 13.60 -0.45 3.48
CA PRO A 305 12.53 -1.20 2.80
C PRO A 305 11.39 -0.31 2.29
N LYS A 306 10.90 0.63 3.11
CA LYS A 306 9.86 1.61 2.75
C LYS A 306 10.21 2.39 1.47
N TYR A 307 11.42 2.94 1.39
CA TYR A 307 11.86 3.75 0.25
C TYR A 307 12.26 2.90 -0.96
N ARG A 308 12.91 1.76 -0.73
CA ARG A 308 13.26 0.80 -1.79
C ARG A 308 12.01 0.35 -2.54
N ARG A 309 10.98 0.01 -1.78
CA ARG A 309 9.70 -0.43 -2.30
C ARG A 309 9.00 0.68 -3.07
N LYS A 310 8.88 1.89 -2.51
CA LYS A 310 8.29 3.06 -3.20
C LYS A 310 9.01 3.34 -4.53
N TYR A 311 10.35 3.26 -4.56
CA TYR A 311 11.13 3.40 -5.78
C TYR A 311 10.81 2.33 -6.84
N ILE A 312 10.70 1.07 -6.43
CA ILE A 312 10.35 -0.03 -7.34
C ILE A 312 8.91 0.12 -7.84
N GLY A 313 7.98 0.56 -6.98
CA GLY A 313 6.61 0.93 -7.35
C GLY A 313 6.62 1.98 -8.45
N ILE A 314 7.35 3.08 -8.26
CA ILE A 314 7.53 4.13 -9.28
C ILE A 314 8.10 3.55 -10.59
N LEU A 315 9.12 2.69 -10.55
CA LEU A 315 9.63 2.03 -11.77
C LEU A 315 8.56 1.18 -12.47
N ASN A 316 7.73 0.46 -11.70
CA ASN A 316 6.61 -0.29 -12.25
C ASN A 316 5.58 0.64 -12.90
N GLU A 317 5.21 1.75 -12.26
CA GLU A 317 4.30 2.76 -12.82
C GLU A 317 4.83 3.31 -14.15
N MET A 318 6.13 3.62 -14.22
CA MET A 318 6.77 4.08 -15.46
C MET A 318 6.63 3.04 -16.58
N LEU A 319 6.86 1.76 -16.26
CA LEU A 319 6.89 0.67 -17.24
C LEU A 319 5.50 0.21 -17.69
N ASN A 320 4.57 0.13 -16.76
CA ASN A 320 3.32 -0.62 -16.90
C ASN A 320 2.08 0.23 -16.64
N GLY A 321 2.22 1.40 -16.00
CA GLY A 321 1.11 2.28 -15.69
C GLY A 321 0.50 2.04 -14.31
N ARG A 322 -0.65 2.67 -14.07
CA ARG A 322 -1.49 2.56 -12.87
C ARG A 322 -2.95 2.56 -13.26
N GLY A 323 -3.74 1.61 -12.76
CA GLY A 323 -5.15 1.48 -13.16
C GLY A 323 -5.30 1.56 -14.68
N ASP A 324 -6.08 2.53 -15.16
CA ASP A 324 -6.32 2.80 -16.58
C ASP A 324 -5.25 3.70 -17.24
N SER A 325 -4.36 4.31 -16.46
CA SER A 325 -3.28 5.17 -16.97
C SER A 325 -2.12 4.33 -17.51
N PRO A 326 -1.82 4.38 -18.83
CA PRO A 326 -0.78 3.57 -19.42
C PRO A 326 0.62 4.01 -18.97
N GLY A 327 1.54 3.04 -18.89
CA GLY A 327 2.95 3.29 -18.61
C GLY A 327 3.59 4.23 -19.63
N HIS A 328 4.38 5.18 -19.15
CA HIS A 328 4.98 6.24 -19.97
C HIS A 328 6.43 5.93 -20.41
N TRP A 329 6.94 4.74 -20.11
CA TRP A 329 8.20 4.21 -20.64
C TRP A 329 8.02 3.38 -21.91
N THR A 330 6.78 3.10 -22.33
CA THR A 330 6.54 2.31 -23.54
C THR A 330 6.75 3.15 -24.80
N THR A 331 7.20 2.51 -25.88
CA THR A 331 7.14 3.08 -27.24
C THR A 331 5.71 3.21 -27.76
N GLY A 332 4.74 2.66 -27.02
CA GLY A 332 3.30 2.77 -27.22
C GLY A 332 2.80 4.18 -26.95
N GLU A 333 2.69 4.94 -28.04
CA GLU A 333 2.00 6.22 -28.17
C GLU A 333 2.59 7.46 -27.48
N MET A 334 2.76 7.56 -26.16
CA MET A 334 2.95 8.90 -25.53
C MET A 334 4.33 9.54 -25.75
N VAL A 335 5.42 8.85 -25.39
CA VAL A 335 6.79 9.37 -25.64
C VAL A 335 7.06 9.43 -27.14
N THR A 336 6.56 8.45 -27.90
CA THR A 336 6.62 8.43 -29.37
C THR A 336 5.97 9.67 -29.98
N LYS A 337 4.71 9.99 -29.63
CA LYS A 337 4.00 11.18 -30.12
C LYS A 337 4.73 12.47 -29.74
N PHE A 338 5.32 12.53 -28.54
CA PHE A 338 6.15 13.66 -28.13
C PHE A 338 7.41 13.83 -29.00
N LEU A 339 8.16 12.75 -29.21
CA LEU A 339 9.36 12.74 -30.04
C LEU A 339 9.07 13.06 -31.51
N ASP A 340 7.97 12.55 -32.07
CA ASP A 340 7.57 12.80 -33.45
C ASP A 340 7.16 14.26 -33.65
N ARG A 341 6.38 14.82 -32.72
CA ARG A 341 6.01 16.24 -32.72
C ARG A 341 7.26 17.14 -32.72
N ASN A 342 8.25 16.81 -31.89
CA ASN A 342 9.51 17.57 -31.82
C ASN A 342 10.35 17.41 -33.09
N SER A 343 10.33 16.25 -33.74
CA SER A 343 11.03 16.00 -35.01
C SER A 343 10.39 16.82 -36.14
N ALA A 344 9.06 16.83 -36.21
CA ALA A 344 8.30 17.59 -37.20
C ALA A 344 8.51 19.12 -37.06
N ALA A 345 8.82 19.61 -35.87
CA ALA A 345 9.03 21.04 -35.59
C ALA A 345 10.28 21.65 -36.25
N VAL A 346 11.24 20.81 -36.63
CA VAL A 346 12.57 21.23 -37.13
C VAL A 346 12.86 20.75 -38.55
N GLY A 347 12.00 19.89 -39.12
CA GLY A 347 12.08 19.48 -40.52
C GLY A 347 13.47 18.95 -40.92
N SER A 348 14.07 19.54 -41.97
CA SER A 348 15.37 19.16 -42.52
C SER A 348 16.58 19.85 -41.86
N ASP A 349 16.41 20.50 -40.71
CA ASP A 349 17.46 21.27 -40.03
C ASP A 349 18.61 20.43 -39.44
N GLY A 350 18.60 19.10 -39.63
CA GLY A 350 19.63 18.20 -39.12
C GLY A 350 19.61 18.01 -37.59
N VAL A 351 18.53 18.47 -36.93
CA VAL A 351 18.27 18.30 -35.50
C VAL A 351 16.94 17.58 -35.30
N GLY A 352 16.65 17.12 -34.08
CA GLY A 352 15.40 16.42 -33.77
C GLY A 352 15.43 14.92 -34.07
N ASN A 353 16.59 14.29 -34.25
CA ASN A 353 16.66 12.84 -34.42
C ASN A 353 16.24 12.12 -33.13
N SER A 354 15.12 11.38 -33.18
CA SER A 354 14.57 10.65 -32.04
C SER A 354 15.01 9.17 -31.95
N SER A 355 15.64 8.63 -33.00
CA SER A 355 16.01 7.20 -33.06
C SER A 355 16.92 6.75 -31.92
N PRO A 356 17.94 7.52 -31.47
CA PRO A 356 18.77 7.12 -30.33
C PRO A 356 17.97 6.91 -29.04
N VAL A 357 17.04 7.82 -28.74
CA VAL A 357 16.17 7.75 -27.56
C VAL A 357 15.26 6.52 -27.66
N ARG A 358 14.63 6.30 -28.81
CA ARG A 358 13.72 5.16 -29.05
C ARG A 358 14.43 3.82 -28.88
N ASN A 359 15.61 3.67 -29.49
CA ASN A 359 16.39 2.45 -29.43
C ASN A 359 16.86 2.17 -28.01
N PHE A 360 17.31 3.20 -27.28
CA PHE A 360 17.67 3.06 -25.88
C PHE A 360 16.48 2.60 -25.04
N MET A 361 15.31 3.24 -25.16
CA MET A 361 14.13 2.89 -24.36
C MET A 361 13.72 1.42 -24.54
N ASN A 362 13.73 0.95 -25.79
CA ASN A 362 13.48 -0.45 -26.13
C ASN A 362 14.49 -1.39 -25.45
N GLY A 363 15.79 -1.10 -25.56
CA GLY A 363 16.84 -1.92 -24.95
C GLY A 363 16.89 -1.85 -23.42
N ARG A 364 16.46 -0.73 -22.83
CA ARG A 364 16.50 -0.48 -21.38
C ARG A 364 15.33 -1.13 -20.63
N ARG A 365 14.19 -1.34 -21.30
CA ARG A 365 12.94 -1.85 -20.68
C ARG A 365 13.18 -3.12 -19.85
N ALA A 366 13.90 -4.10 -20.40
CA ALA A 366 14.15 -5.36 -19.69
C ALA A 366 15.02 -5.19 -18.43
N THR A 367 15.98 -4.26 -18.45
CA THR A 367 16.81 -3.95 -17.28
C THR A 367 15.99 -3.36 -16.13
N LEU A 368 15.04 -2.48 -16.45
CA LEU A 368 14.14 -1.89 -15.45
C LEU A 368 13.09 -2.90 -14.96
N ALA A 369 12.51 -3.69 -15.87
CA ALA A 369 11.48 -4.68 -15.51
C ALA A 369 11.99 -5.76 -14.53
N ARG A 370 13.27 -6.17 -14.63
CA ARG A 370 13.90 -7.12 -13.71
C ARG A 370 13.98 -6.65 -12.25
N GLN A 371 13.70 -5.38 -12.00
CA GLN A 371 13.75 -4.77 -10.67
C GLN A 371 12.40 -4.86 -9.96
N VAL A 372 11.33 -5.05 -10.74
CA VAL A 372 9.98 -5.20 -10.23
C VAL A 372 9.80 -6.66 -9.82
N PRO A 373 9.49 -6.96 -8.55
CA PRO A 373 9.27 -8.33 -8.11
C PRO A 373 8.02 -8.90 -8.77
N ALA A 374 7.93 -10.25 -8.80
CA ALA A 374 6.70 -10.92 -9.20
C ALA A 374 5.50 -10.40 -8.40
N ARG A 375 4.35 -10.29 -9.07
CA ARG A 375 3.12 -9.82 -8.44
C ARG A 375 2.67 -10.81 -7.38
N ILE A 376 2.29 -10.29 -6.21
CA ILE A 376 1.74 -11.05 -5.09
C ILE A 376 0.46 -10.40 -4.60
N ALA A 377 -0.42 -11.16 -3.97
CA ALA A 377 -1.61 -10.62 -3.35
C ALA A 377 -1.27 -9.78 -2.10
N PHE A 378 -2.12 -8.82 -1.80
CA PHE A 378 -2.18 -8.28 -0.45
C PHE A 378 -2.85 -9.33 0.44
N ALA A 379 -2.19 -9.75 1.52
CA ALA A 379 -2.69 -10.82 2.39
C ALA A 379 -2.12 -10.69 3.81
N ILE A 380 -2.89 -11.13 4.79
CA ILE A 380 -2.51 -11.33 6.18
C ILE A 380 -1.85 -12.71 6.29
N THR A 381 -0.79 -12.78 7.09
CA THR A 381 0.02 -13.99 7.28
C THR A 381 0.19 -14.37 8.76
N THR A 382 -0.23 -13.49 9.69
CA THR A 382 -0.36 -13.86 11.11
C THR A 382 -1.32 -15.04 11.22
N ASN A 383 -0.97 -16.04 12.05
CA ASN A 383 -1.69 -17.31 12.20
C ASN A 383 -2.08 -18.02 10.87
N GLY A 384 -1.28 -17.84 9.82
CA GLY A 384 -1.59 -18.41 8.50
C GLY A 384 -2.79 -17.77 7.80
N GLY A 385 -3.23 -16.59 8.25
CA GLY A 385 -4.43 -15.90 7.75
C GLY A 385 -5.72 -16.34 8.44
N ASN A 386 -5.65 -17.22 9.44
CA ASN A 386 -6.81 -17.64 10.21
C ASN A 386 -7.01 -16.74 11.44
N ASP A 387 -8.25 -16.69 11.91
CA ASP A 387 -8.63 -16.04 13.17
C ASP A 387 -7.83 -16.59 14.36
N PHE A 388 -7.63 -15.76 15.37
CA PHE A 388 -6.83 -16.13 16.54
C PHE A 388 -7.20 -15.34 17.79
N THR A 389 -6.71 -15.81 18.93
CA THR A 389 -6.93 -15.21 20.24
C THR A 389 -5.61 -14.61 20.77
N GLU A 390 -5.69 -13.47 21.43
CA GLU A 390 -4.57 -12.81 22.13
C GLU A 390 -5.03 -12.32 23.50
N ASP A 391 -4.14 -12.26 24.49
CA ASP A 391 -4.44 -11.79 25.86
C ASP A 391 -4.08 -10.31 26.11
N GLU A 392 -3.81 -9.57 25.03
CA GLU A 392 -3.33 -8.19 25.05
C GLU A 392 -4.32 -7.22 24.38
N ALA A 393 -4.27 -5.94 24.78
CA ALA A 393 -5.07 -4.85 24.18
C ALA A 393 -4.57 -4.39 22.80
N SER A 394 -3.65 -5.14 22.20
CA SER A 394 -3.09 -4.87 20.87
C SER A 394 -2.56 -6.15 20.24
N ALA A 395 -2.61 -6.25 18.92
CA ALA A 395 -1.99 -7.35 18.18
C ALA A 395 -1.02 -6.85 17.11
N ARG A 396 -0.01 -7.66 16.82
CA ARG A 396 0.87 -7.46 15.67
C ARG A 396 0.38 -8.28 14.49
N ILE A 397 -0.11 -7.60 13.47
CA ILE A 397 -0.56 -8.20 12.22
C ILE A 397 0.57 -8.13 11.20
N ASN A 398 0.97 -9.28 10.65
CA ASN A 398 1.99 -9.38 9.62
C ASN A 398 1.34 -9.82 8.31
N GLY A 399 1.86 -9.34 7.19
CA GLY A 399 1.33 -9.74 5.89
C GLY A 399 2.28 -9.53 4.73
N THR A 400 1.74 -9.75 3.54
CA THR A 400 2.40 -9.48 2.27
C THR A 400 1.62 -8.47 1.42
N GLY A 401 2.30 -7.71 0.58
CA GLY A 401 1.69 -6.78 -0.37
C GLY A 401 2.66 -6.40 -1.48
N TRP A 402 2.17 -6.39 -2.73
CA TRP A 402 2.99 -6.05 -3.90
C TRP A 402 3.26 -4.56 -4.02
N VAL A 403 4.25 -4.11 -4.80
CA VAL A 403 4.87 -2.75 -4.81
C VAL A 403 3.95 -1.58 -5.17
N ASP A 404 2.70 -1.86 -5.51
CA ASP A 404 1.63 -0.91 -5.80
C ASP A 404 0.90 -0.38 -4.55
N VAL A 405 0.96 -1.07 -3.41
CA VAL A 405 0.41 -0.57 -2.13
C VAL A 405 1.18 0.66 -1.62
N ASP A 406 0.49 1.79 -1.48
CA ASP A 406 0.99 3.05 -0.91
C ASP A 406 0.42 3.31 0.49
N MET A 407 -0.87 3.03 0.69
CA MET A 407 -1.60 3.26 1.94
C MET A 407 -2.39 2.02 2.33
N VAL A 408 -2.59 1.81 3.64
CA VAL A 408 -3.45 0.76 4.18
C VAL A 408 -4.43 1.39 5.17
N LEU A 409 -5.70 1.05 5.04
CA LEU A 409 -6.73 1.33 6.03
C LEU A 409 -6.99 0.05 6.83
N VAL A 410 -7.20 0.18 8.14
CA VAL A 410 -7.69 -0.91 9.00
C VAL A 410 -9.03 -0.48 9.56
N SER A 411 -10.08 -1.23 9.24
CA SER A 411 -11.47 -0.96 9.61
C SER A 411 -11.90 0.49 9.31
N GLY A 412 -11.46 1.01 8.15
CA GLY A 412 -11.76 2.36 7.68
C GLY A 412 -10.72 3.44 8.02
N GLU A 413 -9.79 3.17 8.95
CA GLU A 413 -8.86 4.18 9.46
C GLU A 413 -7.44 4.05 8.89
N PRO A 414 -6.80 5.15 8.45
CA PRO A 414 -5.40 5.16 8.03
C PRO A 414 -4.46 4.57 9.06
N THR A 415 -3.77 3.49 8.71
CA THR A 415 -2.88 2.78 9.62
C THR A 415 -1.43 2.85 9.14
N THR A 416 -0.51 3.19 10.05
CA THR A 416 0.91 3.21 9.74
C THR A 416 1.45 1.79 9.64
N ILE A 417 1.91 1.41 8.45
CA ILE A 417 2.49 0.10 8.18
C ILE A 417 4.01 0.19 8.14
N THR A 418 4.69 -0.74 8.81
CA THR A 418 6.14 -0.92 8.68
C THR A 418 6.44 -1.97 7.62
N TRP A 419 7.06 -1.56 6.51
CA TRP A 419 7.60 -2.49 5.53
C TRP A 419 8.91 -3.10 6.04
N THR A 420 8.97 -4.43 6.13
CA THR A 420 10.16 -5.17 6.57
C THR A 420 10.97 -5.71 5.40
N SER A 421 10.35 -5.82 4.22
CA SER A 421 11.01 -6.07 2.94
C SER A 421 10.30 -5.30 1.82
N THR A 422 10.63 -5.58 0.56
CA THR A 422 9.88 -5.03 -0.59
C THR A 422 8.44 -5.53 -0.67
N THR A 423 8.12 -6.63 -0.01
CA THR A 423 6.83 -7.33 -0.11
C THR A 423 6.20 -7.71 1.22
N ARG A 424 6.91 -7.60 2.34
CA ARG A 424 6.41 -7.95 3.68
C ARG A 424 6.17 -6.69 4.50
N TRP A 425 5.05 -6.70 5.21
CA TRP A 425 4.63 -5.62 6.07
C TRP A 425 4.22 -6.12 7.45
N ARG A 426 4.21 -5.19 8.41
CA ARG A 426 3.63 -5.38 9.74
C ARG A 426 2.85 -4.14 10.17
N ALA A 427 1.79 -4.34 10.92
CA ALA A 427 0.97 -3.34 11.58
C ALA A 427 0.84 -3.73 13.06
N ASP A 428 0.91 -2.75 13.95
CA ASP A 428 0.49 -2.93 15.33
C ASP A 428 -0.89 -2.25 15.43
N VAL A 429 -1.92 -3.01 15.81
CA VAL A 429 -3.33 -2.58 15.86
C VAL A 429 -3.84 -2.65 17.29
N SER A 430 -4.65 -1.67 17.69
CA SER A 430 -5.33 -1.68 18.99
C SER A 430 -6.54 -2.60 18.95
N LEU A 431 -6.78 -3.32 20.03
CA LEU A 431 -7.92 -4.22 20.20
C LEU A 431 -8.79 -3.76 21.38
N SER A 432 -10.09 -4.00 21.27
CA SER A 432 -11.01 -4.00 22.41
C SER A 432 -11.10 -5.42 22.98
N ALA A 433 -11.47 -5.57 24.25
CA ALA A 433 -11.81 -6.88 24.80
C ALA A 433 -12.94 -7.54 23.99
N GLY A 434 -12.87 -8.85 23.80
CA GLY A 434 -13.79 -9.60 22.93
C GLY A 434 -13.34 -9.64 21.47
N GLU A 435 -14.29 -9.88 20.57
CA GLU A 435 -14.04 -10.05 19.14
C GLU A 435 -13.71 -8.72 18.44
N ASN A 436 -12.64 -8.71 17.63
CA ASN A 436 -12.25 -7.59 16.78
C ASN A 436 -12.13 -8.04 15.33
N VAL A 437 -13.07 -7.60 14.48
CA VAL A 437 -12.97 -7.81 13.03
C VAL A 437 -12.09 -6.70 12.43
N LEU A 438 -10.93 -7.11 11.92
CA LEU A 438 -9.94 -6.20 11.36
C LEU A 438 -9.94 -6.28 9.83
N ASP A 439 -10.55 -5.31 9.18
CA ASP A 439 -10.61 -5.21 7.72
C ASP A 439 -9.44 -4.40 7.17
N PHE A 440 -8.47 -5.05 6.53
CA PHE A 440 -7.36 -4.38 5.89
C PHE A 440 -7.69 -4.05 4.43
N LEU A 441 -7.64 -2.77 4.07
CA LEU A 441 -7.82 -2.28 2.70
C LEU A 441 -6.54 -1.61 2.21
N ALA A 442 -5.92 -2.15 1.15
CA ALA A 442 -4.71 -1.63 0.56
C ALA A 442 -5.02 -0.75 -0.67
N LEU A 443 -4.47 0.47 -0.67
CA LEU A 443 -4.68 1.48 -1.70
C LEU A 443 -3.37 1.83 -2.42
N ASP A 444 -3.46 2.15 -3.71
CA ASP A 444 -2.36 2.77 -4.46
C ASP A 444 -2.24 4.29 -4.20
N VAL A 445 -1.23 4.92 -4.80
CA VAL A 445 -0.96 6.36 -4.65
C VAL A 445 -2.05 7.27 -5.24
N GLU A 446 -2.97 6.73 -6.04
CA GLU A 446 -4.12 7.45 -6.59
C GLU A 446 -5.40 7.19 -5.77
N GLY A 447 -5.33 6.32 -4.76
CA GLY A 447 -6.44 5.96 -3.88
C GLY A 447 -7.29 4.79 -4.40
N ASN A 448 -6.84 4.07 -5.43
CA ASN A 448 -7.55 2.89 -5.93
C ASN A 448 -7.25 1.68 -5.04
N VAL A 449 -8.24 0.81 -4.85
CA VAL A 449 -8.06 -0.46 -4.13
C VAL A 449 -7.19 -1.42 -4.95
N VAL A 450 -6.08 -1.87 -4.36
CA VAL A 450 -5.15 -2.84 -4.95
C VAL A 450 -5.12 -4.19 -4.21
N GLY A 451 -5.79 -4.26 -3.05
CA GLY A 451 -6.00 -5.51 -2.33
C GLY A 451 -6.79 -5.29 -1.05
N ALA A 452 -7.36 -6.36 -0.52
CA ALA A 452 -8.06 -6.37 0.76
C ALA A 452 -7.89 -7.74 1.40
N ASP A 453 -7.90 -7.79 2.73
CA ASP A 453 -7.94 -9.02 3.51
C ASP A 453 -8.49 -8.73 4.91
N SER A 454 -8.98 -9.73 5.62
CA SER A 454 -9.57 -9.56 6.96
C SER A 454 -9.10 -10.64 7.91
N VAL A 455 -9.03 -10.33 9.20
CA VAL A 455 -8.80 -11.32 10.26
C VAL A 455 -9.59 -10.94 11.50
N THR A 456 -10.18 -11.92 12.16
CA THR A 456 -10.83 -11.72 13.44
C THR A 456 -9.83 -12.04 14.56
N VAL A 457 -9.67 -11.11 15.48
CA VAL A 457 -8.82 -11.27 16.66
C VAL A 457 -9.67 -11.15 17.92
N THR A 458 -9.78 -12.24 18.67
CA THR A 458 -10.45 -12.23 19.98
C THR A 458 -9.44 -11.83 21.05
N SER A 459 -9.58 -10.64 21.62
CA SER A 459 -8.75 -10.20 22.73
C SER A 459 -9.38 -10.61 24.05
N THR A 460 -8.67 -11.41 24.86
CA THR A 460 -9.09 -11.80 26.20
C THR A 460 -8.54 -10.86 27.28
N PHE A 461 -7.95 -9.73 26.83
CA PHE A 461 -7.42 -8.72 27.72
C PHE A 461 -8.53 -8.15 28.61
N GLY A 462 -8.32 -8.23 29.92
CA GLY A 462 -9.26 -7.74 30.92
C GLY A 462 -10.40 -8.71 31.25
N TRP A 463 -10.45 -9.91 30.65
CA TRP A 463 -11.37 -10.96 31.09
C TRP A 463 -10.99 -11.44 32.48
N GLU A 464 -12.00 -11.62 33.33
CA GLU A 464 -11.85 -12.22 34.65
C GLU A 464 -12.28 -13.70 34.64
N THR A 465 -12.10 -14.39 35.76
CA THR A 465 -12.52 -15.79 35.89
C THR A 465 -14.06 -15.87 35.80
N PRO A 466 -14.63 -16.74 34.94
CA PRO A 466 -16.08 -16.91 34.87
C PRO A 466 -16.62 -17.36 36.22
N THR A 467 -17.81 -16.89 36.61
CA THR A 467 -18.47 -17.36 37.84
C THR A 467 -19.84 -17.91 37.51
N ILE A 468 -20.25 -18.98 38.19
CA ILE A 468 -21.60 -19.53 38.09
C ILE A 468 -22.35 -19.09 39.34
N THR A 469 -23.46 -18.39 39.16
CA THR A 469 -24.32 -17.94 40.27
C THR A 469 -25.55 -18.80 40.45
N ALA A 470 -26.07 -19.43 39.39
CA ALA A 470 -27.24 -20.32 39.47
C ALA A 470 -27.28 -21.34 38.32
N LEU A 471 -27.94 -22.47 38.59
CA LEU A 471 -28.35 -23.46 37.61
C LEU A 471 -29.87 -23.58 37.65
N THR A 472 -30.53 -23.51 36.49
CA THR A 472 -31.99 -23.62 36.39
C THR A 472 -32.39 -24.58 35.27
N PRO A 473 -32.94 -25.77 35.60
CA PRO A 473 -32.94 -26.41 36.93
C PRO A 473 -31.52 -26.84 37.39
N PRO A 474 -31.28 -27.09 38.70
CA PRO A 474 -29.99 -27.58 39.21
C PRO A 474 -29.77 -29.08 39.00
N GLU A 475 -30.75 -29.75 38.41
CA GLU A 475 -30.76 -31.17 38.09
C GLU A 475 -31.51 -31.37 36.76
N GLY A 476 -31.19 -32.43 36.02
CA GLY A 476 -31.86 -32.71 34.75
C GLY A 476 -31.68 -34.15 34.28
N GLN A 477 -32.67 -34.65 33.54
CA GLN A 477 -32.57 -35.90 32.79
C GLN A 477 -31.83 -35.66 31.47
N PRO A 478 -31.20 -36.68 30.87
CA PRO A 478 -30.63 -36.57 29.53
C PRO A 478 -31.63 -35.99 28.51
N GLY A 479 -31.22 -34.92 27.81
CA GLY A 479 -32.09 -34.17 26.90
C GLY A 479 -32.64 -32.86 27.48
N ASP A 480 -32.68 -32.70 28.80
CA ASP A 480 -33.14 -31.46 29.44
C ASP A 480 -32.22 -30.28 29.13
N SER A 481 -32.82 -29.11 28.92
CA SER A 481 -32.10 -27.86 28.74
C SER A 481 -31.84 -27.19 30.09
N ILE A 482 -30.58 -26.98 30.41
CA ILE A 482 -30.13 -26.37 31.67
C ILE A 482 -29.60 -24.98 31.39
N THR A 483 -30.19 -23.98 32.05
CA THR A 483 -29.68 -22.61 32.01
C THR A 483 -28.65 -22.40 33.12
N VAL A 484 -27.44 -22.01 32.73
CA VAL A 484 -26.37 -21.58 33.63
C VAL A 484 -26.36 -20.06 33.67
N THR A 485 -26.59 -19.47 34.84
CA THR A 485 -26.51 -18.03 35.06
C THR A 485 -25.22 -17.68 35.78
N GLY A 486 -24.56 -16.59 35.39
CA GLY A 486 -23.27 -16.22 35.94
C GLY A 486 -22.73 -14.88 35.46
N THR A 487 -21.41 -14.70 35.58
CA THR A 487 -20.69 -13.52 35.07
C THR A 487 -19.46 -13.96 34.29
N GLU A 488 -18.93 -13.04 33.46
CA GLU A 488 -17.71 -13.25 32.69
C GLU A 488 -17.81 -14.47 31.76
N PHE A 489 -18.99 -14.72 31.19
CA PHE A 489 -19.11 -15.66 30.08
C PHE A 489 -18.84 -14.91 28.78
N HIS A 490 -17.99 -15.50 27.96
CA HIS A 490 -17.57 -14.90 26.69
C HIS A 490 -17.73 -15.90 25.55
N GLU A 491 -17.78 -15.41 24.31
CA GLU A 491 -17.99 -16.22 23.12
C GLU A 491 -17.00 -17.41 23.02
N GLY A 492 -17.51 -18.59 22.69
CA GLY A 492 -16.76 -19.84 22.67
C GLY A 492 -16.57 -20.51 24.04
N ILE A 493 -17.26 -20.02 25.09
CA ILE A 493 -17.36 -20.70 26.39
C ILE A 493 -17.81 -22.15 26.23
N LYS A 494 -17.31 -23.01 27.11
CA LYS A 494 -17.62 -24.44 27.16
C LYS A 494 -18.07 -24.85 28.56
N VAL A 495 -18.97 -25.83 28.63
CA VAL A 495 -19.41 -26.46 29.88
C VAL A 495 -18.70 -27.81 30.05
N PHE A 496 -18.33 -28.13 31.28
CA PHE A 496 -17.71 -29.38 31.65
C PHE A 496 -18.45 -30.03 32.82
N LEU A 497 -18.71 -31.33 32.73
CA LEU A 497 -19.18 -32.16 33.84
C LEU A 497 -18.05 -33.13 34.22
N ASP A 498 -17.50 -33.04 35.42
CA ASP A 498 -16.32 -33.80 35.88
C ASP A 498 -15.14 -33.77 34.88
N ASN A 499 -14.85 -32.59 34.32
CA ASN A 499 -13.84 -32.34 33.27
C ASN A 499 -14.15 -32.93 31.88
N ARG A 500 -15.33 -33.51 31.67
CA ARG A 500 -15.79 -33.91 30.34
C ARG A 500 -16.47 -32.73 29.65
N ASP A 501 -15.92 -32.31 28.52
CA ASP A 501 -16.57 -31.34 27.61
C ASP A 501 -17.89 -31.96 27.12
N ILE A 502 -19.01 -31.30 27.42
CA ILE A 502 -20.34 -31.80 27.04
C ILE A 502 -20.74 -31.43 25.61
N GLY A 503 -19.92 -30.65 24.91
CA GLY A 503 -20.12 -30.29 23.51
C GLY A 503 -20.76 -28.92 23.33
N SER A 504 -21.85 -28.87 22.56
CA SER A 504 -22.48 -27.61 22.17
C SER A 504 -23.18 -26.93 23.35
N VAL A 505 -22.98 -25.62 23.46
CA VAL A 505 -23.71 -24.74 24.35
C VAL A 505 -24.34 -23.63 23.53
N GLU A 506 -25.52 -23.18 23.96
CA GLU A 506 -26.15 -21.98 23.41
C GLU A 506 -25.71 -20.79 24.26
N PHE A 507 -24.96 -19.87 23.66
CA PHE A 507 -24.48 -18.65 24.31
C PHE A 507 -24.65 -17.47 23.36
N SER A 508 -24.83 -16.27 23.93
CA SER A 508 -24.83 -15.02 23.18
C SER A 508 -24.23 -13.90 24.02
N GLU A 509 -23.27 -13.19 23.44
CA GLU A 509 -22.73 -11.94 24.01
C GLU A 509 -23.79 -10.85 24.26
N ALA A 510 -24.97 -10.95 23.64
CA ALA A 510 -26.10 -10.05 23.93
C ALA A 510 -26.73 -10.33 25.31
N ASN A 511 -26.46 -11.49 25.89
CA ASN A 511 -26.90 -11.93 27.22
C ASN A 511 -25.75 -12.66 27.94
N PRO A 512 -24.66 -11.95 28.30
CA PRO A 512 -23.42 -12.55 28.77
C PRO A 512 -23.52 -13.15 30.19
N GLU A 513 -24.67 -13.02 30.84
CA GLU A 513 -24.94 -13.60 32.15
C GLU A 513 -25.58 -14.99 32.06
N SER A 514 -25.80 -15.52 30.84
CA SER A 514 -26.54 -16.76 30.65
C SER A 514 -25.98 -17.60 29.50
N LEU A 515 -25.87 -18.91 29.72
CA LEU A 515 -25.70 -19.91 28.66
C LEU A 515 -26.62 -21.10 28.92
N ILE A 516 -26.91 -21.88 27.89
CA ILE A 516 -27.75 -23.08 27.98
C ILE A 516 -26.97 -24.28 27.45
N PHE A 517 -27.07 -25.42 28.13
CA PHE A 517 -26.59 -26.69 27.61
C PHE A 517 -27.66 -27.77 27.73
N THR A 518 -27.54 -28.82 26.91
CA THR A 518 -28.39 -30.00 27.00
C THR A 518 -27.71 -31.06 27.86
N THR A 519 -28.42 -31.58 28.87
CA THR A 519 -27.90 -32.64 29.74
C THR A 519 -27.51 -33.87 28.90
N PRO A 520 -26.24 -34.32 28.95
CA PRO A 520 -25.80 -35.45 28.15
C PRO A 520 -26.33 -36.78 28.70
N MET A 521 -26.40 -37.79 27.84
CA MET A 521 -26.73 -39.17 28.24
C MET A 521 -25.60 -39.77 29.11
N LEU A 522 -25.79 -39.74 30.43
CA LEU A 522 -24.87 -40.24 31.46
C LEU A 522 -25.64 -40.90 32.61
N GLU A 523 -24.97 -41.79 33.34
CA GLU A 523 -25.55 -42.42 34.54
C GLU A 523 -25.89 -41.40 35.63
N ALA A 524 -26.96 -41.68 36.37
CA ALA A 524 -27.44 -40.84 37.46
C ALA A 524 -26.34 -40.63 38.51
N SER A 525 -25.95 -39.37 38.72
CA SER A 525 -24.85 -39.00 39.60
C SER A 525 -24.90 -37.51 39.91
N THR A 526 -24.21 -37.09 40.97
CA THR A 526 -23.91 -35.66 41.20
C THR A 526 -22.48 -35.41 40.74
N VAL A 527 -22.33 -34.48 39.80
CA VAL A 527 -21.07 -34.17 39.11
C VAL A 527 -20.69 -32.72 39.32
N ALA A 528 -19.39 -32.42 39.28
CA ALA A 528 -18.90 -31.05 39.31
C ALA A 528 -19.11 -30.40 37.94
N LEU A 529 -19.97 -29.37 37.89
CA LEU A 529 -20.15 -28.53 36.72
C LEU A 529 -19.21 -27.32 36.79
N THR A 530 -18.45 -27.11 35.73
CA THR A 530 -17.65 -25.89 35.53
C THR A 530 -17.89 -25.33 34.14
N VAL A 531 -17.72 -24.03 34.00
CA VAL A 531 -17.62 -23.38 32.67
C VAL A 531 -16.20 -22.92 32.44
N ARG A 532 -15.75 -22.90 31.18
CA ARG A 532 -14.41 -22.46 30.80
C ARG A 532 -14.46 -21.59 29.56
N ASN A 533 -13.91 -20.38 29.68
CA ASN A 533 -13.76 -19.45 28.56
C ASN A 533 -12.62 -19.89 27.62
N THR A 534 -12.56 -19.25 26.45
CA THR A 534 -11.53 -19.52 25.43
C THR A 534 -10.11 -19.15 25.87
N ASP A 535 -9.97 -18.29 26.89
CA ASP A 535 -8.71 -17.97 27.56
C ASP A 535 -8.21 -19.08 28.51
N GLY A 536 -9.03 -20.12 28.73
CA GLY A 536 -8.73 -21.25 29.60
C GLY A 536 -9.06 -21.04 31.08
N ARG A 537 -9.58 -19.87 31.50
CA ARG A 537 -10.05 -19.65 32.87
C ARG A 537 -11.35 -20.40 33.09
N SER A 538 -11.40 -21.16 34.19
CA SER A 538 -12.56 -21.95 34.59
C SER A 538 -13.21 -21.37 35.82
N SER A 539 -14.54 -21.48 35.91
CA SER A 539 -15.27 -21.17 37.13
C SER A 539 -14.91 -22.12 38.26
N ASP A 540 -15.28 -21.74 39.48
CA ASP A 540 -15.42 -22.71 40.57
C ASP A 540 -16.48 -23.76 40.19
N ALA A 541 -16.32 -24.96 40.73
CA ALA A 541 -17.27 -26.05 40.52
C ALA A 541 -18.56 -25.82 41.31
N VAL A 542 -19.69 -26.07 40.64
CA VAL A 542 -21.01 -26.17 41.27
C VAL A 542 -21.55 -27.57 41.09
N ASP A 543 -22.26 -28.08 42.09
CA ASP A 543 -22.89 -29.40 41.98
C ASP A 543 -24.05 -29.36 40.98
N PHE A 544 -24.04 -30.29 40.03
CA PHE A 544 -25.16 -30.55 39.12
C PHE A 544 -25.57 -32.01 39.25
N THR A 545 -26.86 -32.28 39.42
CA THR A 545 -27.36 -33.64 39.57
C THR A 545 -27.94 -34.15 38.26
N ILE A 546 -27.32 -35.18 37.69
CA ILE A 546 -27.85 -35.92 36.56
C ILE A 546 -28.89 -36.90 37.11
N LEU A 547 -30.14 -36.73 36.68
CA LEU A 547 -31.24 -37.62 37.03
C LEU A 547 -31.18 -38.88 36.18
N PRO A 548 -31.75 -40.01 36.65
CA PRO A 548 -31.84 -41.22 35.84
C PRO A 548 -32.56 -40.94 34.52
N PRO A 549 -32.02 -41.41 33.38
CA PRO A 549 -32.71 -41.30 32.10
C PRO A 549 -34.08 -41.99 32.16
N PRO A 550 -35.05 -41.51 31.37
CA PRO A 550 -36.28 -42.26 31.18
C PRO A 550 -35.94 -43.66 30.64
N PRO A 551 -36.70 -44.71 31.04
CA PRO A 551 -36.48 -46.05 30.52
C PRO A 551 -36.60 -46.08 29.01
N TYR A 552 -35.76 -46.88 28.35
CA TYR A 552 -35.92 -47.12 26.91
C TYR A 552 -37.00 -48.16 26.67
N PHE A 553 -37.55 -48.17 25.47
CA PHE A 553 -38.41 -49.26 25.03
C PHE A 553 -38.28 -49.48 23.52
N ILE A 554 -38.82 -50.60 23.06
CA ILE A 554 -39.07 -50.85 21.64
C ILE A 554 -40.58 -50.81 21.44
N ARG A 555 -41.07 -49.89 20.61
CA ARG A 555 -42.49 -49.77 20.31
C ARG A 555 -42.97 -51.06 19.63
N GLY A 556 -43.96 -51.70 20.24
CA GLY A 556 -44.44 -53.04 19.87
C GLY A 556 -43.86 -54.20 20.69
N ASP A 557 -42.88 -53.98 21.58
CA ASP A 557 -42.34 -54.99 22.51
C ASP A 557 -43.04 -54.88 23.87
N ALA A 558 -44.32 -55.27 23.91
CA ALA A 558 -45.15 -55.15 25.11
C ALA A 558 -44.71 -56.07 26.26
N ASN A 559 -43.92 -57.12 25.95
CA ASN A 559 -43.45 -58.08 26.93
C ASN A 559 -42.03 -57.78 27.47
N ALA A 560 -41.32 -56.82 26.86
CA ALA A 560 -39.97 -56.35 27.16
C ALA A 560 -38.88 -57.44 27.05
N ASP A 561 -39.00 -58.35 26.08
CA ASP A 561 -38.00 -59.39 25.79
C ASP A 561 -37.04 -59.03 24.63
N GLU A 562 -37.11 -57.79 24.16
CA GLU A 562 -36.35 -57.20 23.06
C GLU A 562 -36.69 -57.79 21.67
N ALA A 563 -37.70 -58.65 21.55
CA ALA A 563 -38.13 -59.26 20.31
C ALA A 563 -39.59 -58.96 19.99
N VAL A 564 -39.82 -57.99 19.09
CA VAL A 564 -41.17 -57.68 18.60
C VAL A 564 -41.74 -58.85 17.78
N ASP A 565 -42.62 -59.63 18.39
CA ASP A 565 -43.26 -60.79 17.80
C ASP A 565 -44.74 -61.00 18.23
N ILE A 566 -45.31 -62.17 17.93
CA ILE A 566 -46.72 -62.46 18.23
C ILE A 566 -47.02 -62.46 19.73
N SER A 567 -46.02 -62.73 20.58
CA SER A 567 -46.16 -62.78 22.02
C SER A 567 -46.49 -61.40 22.60
N ASP A 568 -46.06 -60.31 21.97
CA ASP A 568 -46.38 -58.93 22.34
C ASP A 568 -47.84 -58.60 22.08
N ALA A 569 -48.35 -58.94 20.89
CA ALA A 569 -49.77 -58.78 20.59
C ALA A 569 -50.64 -59.59 21.58
N VAL A 570 -50.18 -60.78 21.98
CA VAL A 570 -50.84 -61.58 23.03
C VAL A 570 -50.74 -60.91 24.40
N LYS A 571 -49.61 -60.27 24.73
CA LYS A 571 -49.40 -59.52 25.97
C LYS A 571 -50.36 -58.33 26.07
N VAL A 572 -50.52 -57.55 25.00
CA VAL A 572 -51.51 -56.45 24.90
C VAL A 572 -52.94 -56.96 25.11
N VAL A 573 -53.34 -58.03 24.40
CA VAL A 573 -54.69 -58.62 24.57
C VAL A 573 -54.92 -59.12 26.00
N ARG A 574 -53.90 -59.72 26.63
CA ARG A 574 -53.98 -60.19 28.02
C ARG A 574 -54.03 -59.04 29.03
N TYR A 575 -53.35 -57.93 28.74
CA TYR A 575 -53.46 -56.71 29.54
C TYR A 575 -54.90 -56.19 29.55
N LEU A 576 -55.51 -56.06 28.36
CA LEU A 576 -56.87 -55.54 28.20
C LEU A 576 -57.97 -56.42 28.81
N PHE A 577 -57.85 -57.75 28.69
CA PHE A 577 -58.97 -58.65 28.99
C PHE A 577 -58.71 -59.65 30.11
N SER A 578 -57.48 -59.77 30.61
CA SER A 578 -57.10 -60.77 31.62
C SER A 578 -56.35 -60.19 32.82
N GLY A 579 -56.15 -58.87 32.88
CA GLY A 579 -55.51 -58.18 34.01
C GLY A 579 -54.02 -58.48 34.16
N VAL A 580 -53.34 -58.89 33.08
CA VAL A 580 -51.88 -59.03 33.08
C VAL A 580 -51.25 -57.64 33.04
N MET A 581 -50.24 -57.37 33.87
CA MET A 581 -49.55 -56.07 33.85
C MET A 581 -48.55 -55.97 32.69
N ILE A 582 -48.44 -54.76 32.14
CA ILE A 582 -47.41 -54.33 31.19
C ILE A 582 -46.57 -53.26 31.90
N GLY A 583 -45.25 -53.42 31.90
CA GLY A 583 -44.31 -52.53 32.59
C GLY A 583 -44.05 -51.23 31.84
N CYS A 584 -44.18 -51.27 30.51
CA CYS A 584 -44.03 -50.11 29.64
C CYS A 584 -45.24 -49.95 28.75
N LEU A 585 -46.11 -48.99 29.07
CA LEU A 585 -47.33 -48.79 28.28
C LEU A 585 -47.00 -48.23 26.90
N ASP A 586 -45.98 -47.38 26.77
CA ASP A 586 -45.53 -46.86 25.47
C ASP A 586 -45.03 -47.98 24.53
N ALA A 587 -44.49 -49.07 25.08
CA ALA A 587 -44.12 -50.24 24.28
C ALA A 587 -45.34 -51.01 23.77
N ALA A 588 -46.44 -50.99 24.53
CA ALA A 588 -47.69 -51.64 24.17
C ALA A 588 -48.55 -50.82 23.21
N ASP A 589 -48.41 -49.48 23.23
CA ASP A 589 -49.00 -48.56 22.26
C ASP A 589 -48.28 -48.69 20.91
N SER A 590 -48.73 -49.67 20.13
CA SER A 590 -48.05 -50.08 18.91
C SER A 590 -48.34 -49.13 17.74
N ASN A 591 -49.48 -48.43 17.79
CA ASN A 591 -49.88 -47.45 16.77
C ASN A 591 -49.63 -45.99 17.17
N ASP A 592 -49.07 -45.74 18.35
CA ASP A 592 -48.61 -44.43 18.82
C ASP A 592 -49.77 -43.41 18.87
N ASP A 593 -50.93 -43.85 19.40
CA ASP A 593 -52.14 -43.03 19.51
C ASP A 593 -52.48 -42.59 20.95
N GLU A 594 -51.58 -42.89 21.89
CA GLU A 594 -51.67 -42.63 23.32
C GLU A 594 -52.82 -43.38 24.05
N GLU A 595 -53.43 -44.39 23.41
CA GLU A 595 -54.53 -45.17 24.01
C GLU A 595 -54.33 -46.70 23.86
N ILE A 596 -53.94 -47.37 24.94
CA ILE A 596 -53.86 -48.84 24.94
C ILE A 596 -55.24 -49.50 24.75
N ASN A 597 -55.45 -50.09 23.58
CA ASN A 597 -56.68 -50.77 23.22
C ASN A 597 -56.44 -51.93 22.22
N ILE A 598 -57.51 -52.52 21.67
CA ILE A 598 -57.37 -53.69 20.79
C ILE A 598 -56.69 -53.36 19.45
N THR A 599 -56.69 -52.08 19.04
CA THR A 599 -56.05 -51.65 17.79
C THR A 599 -54.54 -51.82 17.84
N ASP A 600 -53.91 -51.72 19.00
CA ASP A 600 -52.48 -51.98 19.19
C ASP A 600 -52.06 -53.38 18.76
N ALA A 601 -52.75 -54.39 19.32
CA ALA A 601 -52.50 -55.79 18.99
C ALA A 601 -52.78 -56.07 17.51
N VAL A 602 -53.82 -55.45 16.95
CA VAL A 602 -54.14 -55.58 15.52
C VAL A 602 -53.07 -54.93 14.66
N TYR A 603 -52.62 -53.72 15.01
CA TYR A 603 -51.59 -52.97 14.31
C TYR A 603 -50.29 -53.78 14.25
N LEU A 604 -49.86 -54.33 15.40
CA LEU A 604 -48.66 -55.13 15.49
C LEU A 604 -48.75 -56.42 14.65
N LEU A 605 -49.89 -57.11 14.66
CA LEU A 605 -50.09 -58.32 13.85
C LEU A 605 -50.16 -58.02 12.34
N GLU A 606 -50.72 -56.87 11.94
CA GLU A 606 -50.72 -56.41 10.55
C GLU A 606 -49.28 -56.15 10.08
N TYR A 607 -48.46 -55.51 10.91
CA TYR A 607 -47.03 -55.32 10.64
C TYR A 607 -46.31 -56.67 10.49
N LEU A 608 -46.42 -57.55 11.48
CA LEU A 608 -45.68 -58.83 11.54
C LEU A 608 -46.05 -59.81 10.42
N TYR A 609 -47.31 -59.86 9.99
CA TYR A 609 -47.81 -60.94 9.12
C TYR A 609 -48.46 -60.49 7.80
N ARG A 610 -48.79 -59.20 7.66
CA ARG A 610 -49.56 -58.70 6.50
C ARG A 610 -48.88 -57.56 5.75
N GLY A 611 -47.66 -57.19 6.14
CA GLY A 611 -46.89 -56.13 5.50
C GLY A 611 -47.45 -54.73 5.81
N GLY A 612 -48.06 -54.55 6.99
CA GLY A 612 -48.48 -53.25 7.51
C GLY A 612 -47.29 -52.30 7.76
N ALA A 613 -47.60 -51.06 8.13
CA ALA A 613 -46.57 -50.09 8.50
C ALA A 613 -45.81 -50.55 9.75
N ALA A 614 -44.51 -50.29 9.80
CA ALA A 614 -43.73 -50.52 11.02
C ALA A 614 -44.20 -49.59 12.15
N PRO A 615 -44.09 -50.00 13.43
CA PRO A 615 -44.25 -49.09 14.56
C PRO A 615 -43.38 -47.83 14.41
N ALA A 616 -43.89 -46.72 14.93
CA ALA A 616 -43.12 -45.48 15.01
C ALA A 616 -41.89 -45.66 15.91
N SER A 617 -40.95 -44.73 15.82
CA SER A 617 -39.79 -44.72 16.72
C SER A 617 -40.27 -44.62 18.18
N PRO A 618 -39.64 -45.32 19.14
CA PRO A 618 -38.44 -46.15 19.03
C PRO A 618 -38.70 -47.59 18.53
N PHE A 619 -38.41 -47.87 17.25
CA PHE A 619 -38.49 -49.18 16.61
C PHE A 619 -37.60 -49.21 15.36
N PRO A 620 -36.91 -50.31 15.02
CA PRO A 620 -36.76 -51.56 15.78
C PRO A 620 -35.67 -51.48 16.86
N GLN A 621 -35.04 -50.31 17.01
CA GLN A 621 -34.03 -50.08 18.03
C GLN A 621 -34.69 -49.50 19.27
N ARG A 622 -34.23 -49.91 20.45
CA ARG A 622 -34.67 -49.30 21.70
C ARG A 622 -34.28 -47.83 21.76
N GLY A 623 -35.12 -47.01 22.39
CA GLY A 623 -34.89 -45.58 22.58
C GLY A 623 -35.95 -44.96 23.49
N SER A 624 -35.86 -43.65 23.68
CA SER A 624 -36.91 -42.86 24.32
C SER A 624 -38.06 -42.58 23.35
N ASP A 625 -39.23 -42.20 23.86
CA ASP A 625 -40.33 -41.70 23.03
C ASP A 625 -39.94 -40.35 22.37
N PRO A 626 -40.00 -40.21 21.05
CA PRO A 626 -39.75 -38.94 20.36
C PRO A 626 -40.95 -37.96 20.34
N GLY A 627 -42.14 -38.37 20.82
CA GLY A 627 -43.34 -37.52 20.94
C GLY A 627 -43.35 -36.61 22.19
N GLU A 628 -44.28 -35.64 22.24
CA GLU A 628 -44.53 -34.87 23.49
C GLU A 628 -44.97 -35.84 24.60
N GLU A 629 -44.70 -35.52 25.87
CA GLU A 629 -45.06 -36.36 27.03
C GLU A 629 -46.57 -36.72 27.02
N GLY A 630 -46.90 -37.88 26.45
CA GLY A 630 -48.25 -38.41 26.37
C GLY A 630 -48.75 -38.92 27.71
N ALA A 631 -50.03 -39.31 27.76
CA ALA A 631 -50.65 -39.83 29.00
C ALA A 631 -50.11 -41.21 29.43
N LEU A 632 -49.41 -41.91 28.54
CA LEU A 632 -48.80 -43.21 28.77
C LEU A 632 -47.35 -43.03 29.22
N GLY A 633 -46.85 -44.00 29.98
CA GLY A 633 -45.50 -43.96 30.51
C GLY A 633 -44.88 -45.34 30.56
N CYS A 634 -43.56 -45.34 30.71
CA CYS A 634 -42.74 -46.53 30.80
C CYS A 634 -42.13 -46.62 32.20
N GLU A 635 -42.79 -47.34 33.12
CA GLU A 635 -42.30 -47.48 34.51
C GLU A 635 -41.16 -48.52 34.60
N ASP A 636 -41.31 -49.64 33.91
CA ASP A 636 -40.36 -50.76 33.86
C ASP A 636 -39.94 -51.03 32.40
N GLY A 637 -39.19 -50.08 31.80
CA GLY A 637 -38.61 -50.24 30.47
C GLY A 637 -37.24 -50.91 30.44
N LEU A 638 -36.64 -50.94 29.26
CA LEU A 638 -35.27 -51.39 29.00
C LEU A 638 -34.23 -50.41 29.56
N ASP A 639 -33.09 -50.95 30.00
CA ASP A 639 -31.95 -50.14 30.46
C ASP A 639 -31.35 -49.32 29.30
N PRO A 640 -31.33 -47.98 29.39
CA PRO A 640 -30.76 -47.11 28.36
C PRO A 640 -29.25 -47.27 28.15
N PHE A 641 -28.51 -47.83 29.12
CA PHE A 641 -27.05 -48.02 29.00
C PHE A 641 -26.64 -49.42 28.53
N GLY A 642 -27.59 -50.35 28.40
CA GLY A 642 -27.36 -51.68 27.85
C GLY A 642 -26.55 -52.60 28.75
N GLY A 643 -27.17 -53.02 29.85
CA GLY A 643 -26.82 -54.24 30.60
C GLY A 643 -27.32 -55.51 29.93
#